data_AF-A0A937N1U0-F1
#
_entry.id   AF-A0A937N1U0-F1
#
_cell.length_a   1.000
_cell.length_b   1.000
_cell.length_c   1.000
_cell.angle_alpha   90.00
_cell.angle_beta   90.00
_cell.angle_gamma   90.00
#
_symmetry.space_group_name_H-M   'P 1'
#
loop_
_entity.id
_entity.type
_entity.pdbx_description
1 polymer ?
#
loop_
_entity_poly.entity_id
_entity_poly.type
_entity_poly.pdbx_seq_one_letter_code
_entity_poly.pdbx_strand_id
1 'polypeptide(L)'
;MRRVDAIRRVVLCLILLAVPFSSSSAVGDPSSPDGEIRLDAFDRIHLPAEPLAAERSMAGVLQTHLQALYDIELTITSGPPDENQRAILLGRRMAVAAGAITEEELEAVKYDGYIIKCSGDRIALAGYGPQGTIYATYALLRQLGLKFYPWRNAGAVVVYQPLEDGKVAPFMIASKPFFLRRDLLGHLDQGRWGTSLREYSLGEFRFVHEHEYFKGKGWLGGDHTAPYLVPMAKYYDSHPEYYAMKGGERIPKETQNMRVALCLSNPDVHRIAADRAIEWMGIQHERRFFHVTDGDTSPCQCPQCLAMDPKPRSCTDRYLKWVNSVARAVGKKYPDNVVLALAYAGSTQPPVNVKPEPNVSVMYCPWFWDSRTTSAVSWASPLNITAMKEYMAWTMMFPDQMSLYDYPGAWVYGQADRLKFLAKNNVRVFYSCGGRGDLFQWVNANLLWDPLLNTEDLVAEFVDAYYGPAAEPMRQYQQLRLEVIEKNLKHTQFPFRNADFIRETRELAQRAVELAGKADEPTRARILAGALESTRLVLQNTHPEKADPELRSTAARYVQDLEHYIRLSKRLHEVYQGLGNRYVVRTHKGEFQKAIGAMGIDLPLEEKATDAAAADENVFDHAVAGLDDLLNKLTSSEHQRPAFAAKTITTAFNADDEAAKWLSDGSQADLISPPETTTIDCLCGDTHTGVGIQAPLAKLPVIPHHNITIHAGRFYAERVFDPPVDATGCFYLDFHIRASCDVPITVYINQVHSDIDLHAGEQIVRVDMRNFNLKGRFTYAEWDKQVRRISFDIWPQDNYHPYPKVQNAEIVFLGMTATNGKPAPANLPHKGKAIWLSQFRPNVGRGVAVSRDMYDQYMQRQHYKHVGMDYGSRWISEGFRTFTAHRAVSPVFAILSGPDTSDREQEMARTLQSHLEKMFGVRLAINPDGSTIGESTGNAILLGREACLAAGRIDEKELRHVGPQGLAINAHNGRIAIAGPDDDGTIDGVIKYLEDHGVRFYEPSRIHMPDLSADMLHELYVLDWPYFRERAVRMDWWAGNEAKAARAANSDSLAATRDLASAIKDVARTGNRELPSSLATKANQSSLSRHVAAKLLWDPFADATRLIREFNER
;
A
#
# COMPACT_ATOMS: atom_id res chain seq x y z
N MET A 1 -22.52 16.45 -30.51
CA MET A 1 -23.41 15.52 -29.78
C MET A 1 -24.48 14.81 -30.64
N ARG A 2 -24.42 14.74 -31.98
CA ARG A 2 -25.38 13.93 -32.79
C ARG A 2 -24.73 13.11 -33.93
N ARG A 3 -23.43 12.84 -33.88
CA ARG A 3 -22.71 11.98 -34.85
C ARG A 3 -21.83 10.90 -34.23
N VAL A 4 -21.86 10.74 -32.90
CA VAL A 4 -21.11 9.70 -32.16
C VAL A 4 -21.98 8.47 -31.84
N ASP A 5 -23.32 8.60 -31.92
CA ASP A 5 -24.25 7.49 -31.63
C ASP A 5 -24.54 6.56 -32.81
N ALA A 6 -24.23 6.97 -34.05
CA ALA A 6 -24.50 6.18 -35.25
C ALA A 6 -23.45 5.08 -35.51
N ILE A 7 -22.21 5.24 -35.01
CA ILE A 7 -21.14 4.24 -35.15
C ILE A 7 -21.15 3.24 -33.98
N ARG A 8 -21.66 3.64 -32.81
CA ARG A 8 -21.88 2.70 -31.69
C ARG A 8 -23.03 1.74 -31.93
N ARG A 9 -24.06 2.09 -32.71
CA ARG A 9 -25.25 1.23 -32.93
C ARG A 9 -25.12 0.19 -34.06
N VAL A 10 -24.10 0.29 -34.92
CA VAL A 10 -23.86 -0.70 -36.00
C VAL A 10 -22.81 -1.75 -35.61
N VAL A 11 -22.03 -1.52 -34.55
CA VAL A 11 -21.10 -2.52 -33.97
C VAL A 11 -21.71 -3.25 -32.76
N LEU A 12 -22.85 -2.79 -32.22
CA LEU A 12 -23.51 -3.39 -31.04
C LEU A 12 -24.62 -4.41 -31.35
N CYS A 13 -24.87 -4.78 -32.60
CA CYS A 13 -25.96 -5.71 -32.97
C CYS A 13 -25.53 -6.99 -33.69
N LEU A 14 -24.25 -7.37 -33.66
CA LEU A 14 -23.77 -8.66 -34.22
C LEU A 14 -22.77 -9.45 -33.33
N ILE A 15 -22.70 -9.17 -32.02
CA ILE A 15 -21.97 -10.00 -31.05
C ILE A 15 -22.87 -10.32 -29.84
N LEU A 16 -24.12 -10.70 -30.15
CA LEU A 16 -25.10 -11.21 -29.20
C LEU A 16 -25.76 -12.44 -29.83
N LEU A 17 -24.99 -13.51 -29.94
CA LEU A 17 -25.50 -14.85 -29.79
C LEU A 17 -24.51 -15.56 -28.89
N ALA A 18 -24.97 -15.90 -27.68
CA ALA A 18 -24.52 -17.13 -27.06
C ALA A 18 -24.57 -18.18 -28.18
N VAL A 19 -23.44 -18.73 -28.58
CA VAL A 19 -23.46 -19.97 -29.35
C VAL A 19 -24.06 -20.96 -28.36
N PRO A 20 -25.31 -21.44 -28.55
CA PRO A 20 -25.65 -22.69 -27.91
C PRO A 20 -24.62 -23.66 -28.49
N PHE A 21 -23.85 -24.34 -27.64
CA PHE A 21 -23.08 -25.49 -28.08
C PHE A 21 -24.09 -26.51 -28.62
N SER A 22 -24.45 -26.37 -29.89
CA SER A 22 -24.90 -27.48 -30.71
C SER A 22 -23.69 -28.37 -30.85
N SER A 23 -23.77 -29.55 -30.24
CA SER A 23 -22.93 -30.70 -30.54
C SER A 23 -23.03 -31.00 -32.04
N SER A 24 -22.24 -30.32 -32.86
CA SER A 24 -21.94 -30.80 -34.20
C SER A 24 -20.91 -31.90 -34.02
N SER A 25 -21.37 -33.13 -34.18
CA SER A 25 -20.55 -34.33 -34.28
C SER A 25 -19.50 -34.16 -35.38
N ALA A 26 -18.29 -33.77 -35.00
CA ALA A 26 -17.09 -34.16 -35.73
C ALA A 26 -16.91 -35.65 -35.47
N VAL A 27 -17.01 -36.44 -36.54
CA VAL A 27 -16.83 -37.88 -36.55
C VAL A 27 -15.40 -38.18 -36.10
N GLY A 28 -15.24 -38.52 -34.82
CA GLY A 28 -14.06 -39.16 -34.26
C GLY A 28 -14.27 -40.67 -34.24
N ASP A 29 -13.27 -41.40 -34.69
CA ASP A 29 -13.19 -42.87 -34.68
C ASP A 29 -13.48 -43.43 -33.27
N PRO A 30 -14.49 -44.30 -33.09
CA PRO A 30 -14.90 -44.82 -31.79
C PRO A 30 -14.05 -46.04 -31.39
N SER A 31 -12.90 -45.80 -30.78
CA SER A 31 -12.14 -46.88 -30.10
C SER A 31 -11.48 -46.45 -28.78
N SER A 32 -12.27 -45.86 -27.88
CA SER A 32 -12.11 -45.97 -26.43
C SER A 32 -13.45 -45.65 -25.76
N PRO A 33 -14.03 -46.52 -24.90
CA PRO A 33 -15.38 -46.33 -24.37
C PRO A 33 -15.61 -45.07 -23.52
N ASP A 34 -14.55 -44.38 -23.07
CA ASP A 34 -14.67 -43.29 -22.07
C ASP A 34 -14.19 -41.91 -22.55
N GLY A 35 -13.67 -41.76 -23.78
CA GLY A 35 -13.17 -40.48 -24.30
C GLY A 35 -11.96 -39.89 -23.57
N GLU A 36 -11.40 -40.60 -22.60
CA GLU A 36 -10.21 -40.21 -21.83
C GLU A 36 -8.91 -40.31 -22.65
N ILE A 37 -8.00 -39.36 -22.43
CA ILE A 37 -6.70 -39.26 -23.09
C ILE A 37 -5.65 -39.91 -22.19
N ARG A 38 -4.93 -40.88 -22.75
CA ARG A 38 -3.82 -41.59 -22.12
C ARG A 38 -2.51 -40.84 -22.34
N LEU A 39 -1.88 -40.36 -21.26
CA LEU A 39 -0.66 -39.54 -21.37
C LEU A 39 0.55 -40.34 -21.84
N ASP A 40 0.59 -41.65 -21.58
CA ASP A 40 1.61 -42.60 -22.06
C ASP A 40 1.51 -42.93 -23.55
N ALA A 41 0.47 -42.44 -24.23
CA ALA A 41 0.30 -42.64 -25.66
C ALA A 41 1.02 -41.59 -26.52
N PHE A 42 1.58 -40.53 -25.94
CA PHE A 42 2.31 -39.48 -26.66
C PHE A 42 3.81 -39.82 -26.67
N ASP A 43 4.45 -39.75 -27.85
CA ASP A 43 5.88 -40.06 -28.03
C ASP A 43 6.69 -38.87 -28.57
N ARG A 44 6.04 -37.75 -28.94
CA ARG A 44 6.71 -36.60 -29.59
C ARG A 44 6.21 -35.22 -29.17
N ILE A 45 7.14 -34.28 -29.23
CA ILE A 45 6.86 -32.83 -29.18
C ILE A 45 7.27 -32.23 -30.54
N HIS A 46 6.34 -31.57 -31.23
CA HIS A 46 6.58 -30.90 -32.49
C HIS A 46 6.75 -29.39 -32.28
N LEU A 47 7.85 -28.87 -32.83
CA LEU A 47 8.20 -27.46 -32.90
C LEU A 47 8.09 -26.94 -34.35
N PRO A 48 7.84 -25.63 -34.56
CA PRO A 48 7.94 -25.05 -35.90
C PRO A 48 9.36 -25.19 -36.45
N ALA A 49 9.51 -25.13 -37.78
CA ALA A 49 10.81 -25.32 -38.45
C ALA A 49 11.93 -24.40 -37.93
N GLU A 50 11.58 -23.17 -37.54
CA GLU A 50 12.50 -22.20 -36.94
C GLU A 50 11.99 -21.79 -35.55
N PRO A 51 12.17 -22.61 -34.51
CA PRO A 51 11.55 -22.34 -33.22
C PRO A 51 12.14 -21.10 -32.54
N LEU A 52 11.32 -20.43 -31.74
CA LEU A 52 11.77 -19.37 -30.85
C LEU A 52 12.56 -19.95 -29.68
N ALA A 53 13.38 -19.13 -29.01
CA ALA A 53 14.15 -19.57 -27.84
C ALA A 53 13.24 -20.11 -26.73
N ALA A 54 12.11 -19.44 -26.49
CA ALA A 54 11.08 -19.89 -25.55
C ALA A 54 10.50 -21.27 -25.92
N GLU A 55 10.20 -21.53 -27.19
CA GLU A 55 9.63 -22.79 -27.66
C GLU A 55 10.61 -23.96 -27.46
N ARG A 56 11.89 -23.77 -27.80
CA ARG A 56 12.94 -24.77 -27.53
C ARG A 56 13.08 -25.07 -26.04
N SER A 57 13.12 -24.03 -25.21
CA SER A 57 13.23 -24.18 -23.76
C SER A 57 12.04 -24.94 -23.19
N MET A 58 10.82 -24.58 -23.61
CA MET A 58 9.59 -25.21 -23.12
C MET A 58 9.40 -26.64 -23.58
N ALA A 59 9.90 -27.03 -24.76
CA ALA A 59 9.93 -28.42 -25.18
C ALA A 59 10.77 -29.29 -24.22
N GLY A 60 11.94 -28.80 -23.80
CA GLY A 60 12.79 -29.49 -22.82
C GLY A 60 12.15 -29.58 -21.43
N VAL A 61 11.43 -28.52 -21.01
CA VAL A 61 10.66 -28.52 -19.75
C VAL A 61 9.55 -29.58 -19.78
N LEU A 62 8.77 -29.64 -20.88
CA LEU A 62 7.74 -30.67 -21.06
C LEU A 62 8.34 -32.08 -21.05
N GLN A 63 9.38 -32.32 -21.84
CA GLN A 63 10.07 -33.61 -21.89
C GLN A 63 10.52 -34.07 -20.51
N THR A 64 11.20 -33.19 -19.77
CA THR A 64 11.74 -33.49 -18.43
C THR A 64 10.64 -33.85 -17.44
N HIS A 65 9.58 -33.04 -17.36
CA HIS A 65 8.58 -33.20 -16.31
C HIS A 65 7.51 -34.24 -16.64
N LEU A 66 7.20 -34.47 -17.91
CA LEU A 66 6.30 -35.56 -18.29
C LEU A 66 6.96 -36.92 -18.10
N GLN A 67 8.28 -37.06 -18.35
CA GLN A 67 9.03 -38.26 -17.93
C GLN A 67 8.91 -38.46 -16.41
N ALA A 68 9.13 -37.42 -15.62
CA ALA A 68 9.07 -37.56 -14.16
C ALA A 68 7.66 -37.86 -13.60
N LEU A 69 6.60 -37.39 -14.25
CA LEU A 69 5.22 -37.63 -13.83
C LEU A 69 4.70 -39.01 -14.27
N TYR A 70 5.01 -39.44 -15.49
CA TYR A 70 4.31 -40.54 -16.17
C TYR A 70 5.25 -41.55 -16.82
N ASP A 71 6.57 -41.40 -16.66
CA ASP A 71 7.61 -42.24 -17.28
C ASP A 71 7.56 -42.28 -18.83
N ILE A 72 7.19 -41.15 -19.44
CA ILE A 72 7.05 -41.03 -20.91
C ILE A 72 8.27 -40.40 -21.56
N GLU A 73 8.88 -41.10 -22.52
CA GLU A 73 10.00 -40.59 -23.33
C GLU A 73 9.48 -39.86 -24.56
N LEU A 74 9.65 -38.54 -24.60
CA LEU A 74 9.21 -37.70 -25.72
C LEU A 74 10.37 -37.30 -26.62
N THR A 75 10.24 -37.53 -27.94
CA THR A 75 11.21 -37.04 -28.94
C THR A 75 10.83 -35.64 -29.42
N ILE A 76 11.75 -34.68 -29.34
CA ILE A 76 11.54 -33.32 -29.86
C ILE A 76 11.88 -33.29 -31.36
N THR A 77 10.92 -32.87 -32.19
CA THR A 77 11.07 -32.80 -33.65
C THR A 77 10.66 -31.44 -34.20
N SER A 78 11.08 -31.12 -35.43
CA SER A 78 10.72 -29.88 -36.14
C SER A 78 9.89 -30.20 -37.37
N GLY A 79 8.85 -29.42 -37.62
CA GLY A 79 7.92 -29.62 -38.74
C GLY A 79 6.58 -30.25 -38.29
N PRO A 80 5.56 -30.22 -39.17
CA PRO A 80 4.23 -30.68 -38.83
C PRO A 80 4.22 -32.18 -38.49
N PRO A 81 3.29 -32.63 -37.62
CA PRO A 81 3.11 -34.05 -37.31
C PRO A 81 2.51 -34.81 -38.51
N ASP A 82 2.70 -36.13 -38.54
CA ASP A 82 1.98 -37.00 -39.47
C ASP A 82 0.47 -37.05 -39.14
N GLU A 83 -0.37 -37.40 -40.13
CA GLU A 83 -1.83 -37.24 -40.07
C GLU A 83 -2.50 -37.88 -38.83
N ASN A 84 -1.97 -39.02 -38.37
CA ASN A 84 -2.48 -39.79 -37.21
C ASN A 84 -1.48 -39.88 -36.04
N GLN A 85 -0.45 -39.02 -36.00
CA GLN A 85 0.57 -39.08 -34.97
C GLN A 85 0.10 -38.47 -33.65
N ARG A 86 0.27 -39.22 -32.56
CA ARG A 86 0.02 -38.73 -31.20
C ARG A 86 1.14 -37.80 -30.76
N ALA A 87 0.85 -36.51 -30.71
CA ALA A 87 1.88 -35.50 -30.54
C ALA A 87 1.44 -34.31 -29.68
N ILE A 88 2.42 -33.72 -29.01
CA ILE A 88 2.31 -32.42 -28.38
C ILE A 88 2.77 -31.35 -29.38
N LEU A 89 1.90 -30.41 -29.71
CA LEU A 89 2.16 -29.31 -30.63
C LEU A 89 2.49 -28.05 -29.84
N LEU A 90 3.72 -27.56 -29.93
CA LEU A 90 4.18 -26.44 -29.10
C LEU A 90 4.51 -25.19 -29.94
N GLY A 91 3.87 -24.08 -29.57
CA GLY A 91 4.08 -22.76 -30.17
C GLY A 91 3.01 -22.38 -31.19
N ARG A 92 2.78 -21.06 -31.32
CA ARG A 92 1.73 -20.47 -32.17
C ARG A 92 1.77 -21.00 -33.60
N ARG A 93 2.93 -20.88 -34.26
CA ARG A 93 3.08 -21.29 -35.66
C ARG A 93 2.80 -22.78 -35.88
N MET A 94 3.23 -23.65 -34.96
CA MET A 94 2.99 -25.08 -35.06
C MET A 94 1.51 -25.42 -34.83
N ALA A 95 0.91 -24.89 -33.76
CA ALA A 95 -0.47 -25.17 -33.42
C ALA A 95 -1.47 -24.67 -34.50
N VAL A 96 -1.18 -23.52 -35.11
CA VAL A 96 -1.98 -22.96 -36.22
C VAL A 96 -1.78 -23.76 -37.51
N ALA A 97 -0.53 -24.06 -37.88
CA ALA A 97 -0.24 -24.84 -39.09
C ALA A 97 -0.88 -26.25 -39.05
N ALA A 98 -0.97 -26.85 -37.87
CA ALA A 98 -1.62 -28.14 -37.66
C ALA A 98 -3.15 -28.07 -37.53
N GLY A 99 -3.76 -26.88 -37.60
CA GLY A 99 -5.20 -26.66 -37.47
C GLY A 99 -5.77 -26.91 -36.07
N ALA A 100 -4.92 -27.07 -35.04
CA ALA A 100 -5.36 -27.37 -33.69
C ALA A 100 -5.86 -26.13 -32.95
N ILE A 101 -5.21 -24.98 -33.17
CA ILE A 101 -5.58 -23.67 -32.59
C ILE A 101 -5.70 -22.65 -33.72
N THR A 102 -6.73 -21.83 -33.69
CA THR A 102 -6.98 -20.79 -34.71
C THR A 102 -6.33 -19.45 -34.35
N GLU A 103 -6.14 -18.59 -35.35
CA GLU A 103 -5.65 -17.22 -35.11
C GLU A 103 -6.67 -16.39 -34.35
N GLU A 104 -7.97 -16.58 -34.58
CA GLU A 104 -9.05 -15.90 -33.85
C GLU A 104 -9.03 -16.22 -32.36
N GLU A 105 -8.78 -17.48 -31.99
CA GLU A 105 -8.67 -17.86 -30.58
C GLU A 105 -7.46 -17.17 -29.92
N LEU A 106 -6.30 -17.15 -30.59
CA LEU A 106 -5.09 -16.49 -30.07
C LEU A 106 -5.27 -14.97 -29.94
N GLU A 107 -5.99 -14.36 -30.88
CA GLU A 107 -6.35 -12.95 -30.85
C GLU A 107 -7.28 -12.61 -29.67
N ALA A 108 -8.16 -13.53 -29.26
CA ALA A 108 -9.05 -13.33 -28.11
C ALA A 108 -8.32 -13.30 -26.76
N VAL A 109 -7.19 -14.03 -26.65
CA VAL A 109 -6.37 -14.08 -25.43
C VAL A 109 -5.31 -12.97 -25.37
N LYS A 110 -4.72 -12.59 -26.51
CA LYS A 110 -3.76 -11.49 -26.76
C LYS A 110 -2.57 -11.32 -25.80
N TYR A 111 -1.46 -10.83 -26.34
CA TYR A 111 -0.19 -10.55 -25.66
C TYR A 111 0.35 -11.75 -24.85
N ASP A 112 0.08 -11.78 -23.55
CA ASP A 112 0.53 -12.78 -22.59
C ASP A 112 -0.45 -13.96 -22.45
N GLY A 113 -1.62 -13.88 -23.09
CA GLY A 113 -2.62 -14.93 -23.07
C GLY A 113 -2.21 -16.18 -23.85
N TYR A 114 -2.81 -17.31 -23.49
CA TYR A 114 -2.53 -18.62 -24.06
C TYR A 114 -3.76 -19.51 -24.21
N ILE A 115 -3.61 -20.52 -25.06
CA ILE A 115 -4.57 -21.58 -25.31
C ILE A 115 -3.90 -22.95 -25.15
N ILE A 116 -4.64 -23.85 -24.51
CA ILE A 116 -4.33 -25.28 -24.41
C ILE A 116 -5.54 -26.03 -24.96
N LYS A 117 -5.32 -26.97 -25.86
CA LYS A 117 -6.35 -27.93 -26.29
C LYS A 117 -5.79 -29.33 -26.16
N CYS A 118 -6.46 -30.13 -25.33
CA CYS A 118 -6.17 -31.54 -25.14
C CYS A 118 -7.36 -32.32 -25.67
N SER A 119 -7.23 -32.94 -26.85
CA SER A 119 -8.33 -33.65 -27.50
C SER A 119 -7.82 -34.77 -28.41
N GLY A 120 -8.38 -35.97 -28.26
CA GLY A 120 -8.03 -37.13 -29.09
C GLY A 120 -6.53 -37.44 -29.01
N ASP A 121 -5.86 -37.44 -30.16
CA ASP A 121 -4.45 -37.77 -30.31
C ASP A 121 -3.51 -36.56 -30.18
N ARG A 122 -4.00 -35.36 -29.84
CA ARG A 122 -3.17 -34.13 -29.86
C ARG A 122 -3.34 -33.27 -28.60
N ILE A 123 -2.21 -32.74 -28.13
CA ILE A 123 -2.16 -31.66 -27.12
C ILE A 123 -1.51 -30.45 -27.79
N ALA A 124 -2.28 -29.38 -28.02
CA ALA A 124 -1.76 -28.14 -28.59
C ALA A 124 -1.61 -27.05 -27.53
N LEU A 125 -0.46 -26.38 -27.52
CA LEU A 125 -0.08 -25.32 -26.59
C LEU A 125 0.42 -24.10 -27.36
N ALA A 126 -0.30 -22.98 -27.29
CA ALA A 126 0.11 -21.76 -27.98
C ALA A 126 -0.23 -20.50 -27.19
N GLY A 127 0.75 -19.60 -27.05
CA GLY A 127 0.53 -18.23 -26.65
C GLY A 127 0.38 -17.29 -27.83
N TYR A 128 -0.21 -16.10 -27.60
CA TYR A 128 -0.21 -15.04 -28.62
C TYR A 128 1.22 -14.62 -29.00
N GLY A 129 2.11 -14.51 -28.00
CA GLY A 129 3.56 -14.34 -28.15
C GLY A 129 4.37 -15.37 -27.33
N PRO A 130 5.72 -15.27 -27.34
CA PRO A 130 6.61 -16.22 -26.67
C PRO A 130 6.28 -16.42 -25.19
N GLN A 131 5.98 -15.33 -24.50
CA GLN A 131 5.64 -15.33 -23.08
C GLN A 131 4.35 -16.12 -22.80
N GLY A 132 3.34 -16.01 -23.67
CA GLY A 132 2.12 -16.82 -23.58
C GLY A 132 2.39 -18.32 -23.74
N THR A 133 3.30 -18.72 -24.64
CA THR A 133 3.66 -20.14 -24.82
C THR A 133 4.36 -20.71 -23.58
N ILE A 134 5.24 -19.93 -22.93
CA ILE A 134 5.83 -20.29 -21.63
C ILE A 134 4.73 -20.54 -20.61
N TYR A 135 3.72 -19.66 -20.56
CA TYR A 135 2.61 -19.86 -19.66
C TYR A 135 1.81 -21.12 -19.98
N ALA A 136 1.46 -21.35 -21.25
CA ALA A 136 0.73 -22.55 -21.68
C ALA A 136 1.40 -23.85 -21.20
N THR A 137 2.72 -23.92 -21.29
CA THR A 137 3.51 -25.09 -20.85
C THR A 137 3.36 -25.35 -19.35
N TYR A 138 3.60 -24.36 -18.50
CA TYR A 138 3.47 -24.57 -17.05
C TYR A 138 2.00 -24.75 -16.62
N ALA A 139 1.05 -24.14 -17.31
CA ALA A 139 -0.38 -24.36 -17.07
C ALA A 139 -0.81 -25.80 -17.41
N LEU A 140 -0.33 -26.35 -18.54
CA LEU A 140 -0.54 -27.77 -18.86
C LEU A 140 0.08 -28.65 -17.77
N LEU A 141 1.35 -28.43 -17.42
CA LEU A 141 2.01 -29.24 -16.39
C LEU A 141 1.27 -29.18 -15.05
N ARG A 142 0.74 -28.01 -14.67
CA ARG A 142 -0.11 -27.88 -13.47
C ARG A 142 -1.40 -28.68 -13.58
N GLN A 143 -2.06 -28.67 -14.74
CA GLN A 143 -3.24 -29.49 -15.01
C GLN A 143 -2.93 -31.00 -14.95
N LEU A 144 -1.69 -31.38 -15.30
CA LEU A 144 -1.21 -32.76 -15.30
C LEU A 144 -0.50 -33.15 -13.98
N GLY A 145 -0.66 -32.38 -12.90
CA GLY A 145 -0.19 -32.79 -11.57
C GLY A 145 1.16 -32.22 -11.10
N LEU A 146 1.74 -31.25 -11.80
CA LEU A 146 2.99 -30.60 -11.39
C LEU A 146 2.76 -29.25 -10.72
N LYS A 147 3.25 -29.09 -9.50
CA LYS A 147 3.21 -27.79 -8.80
C LYS A 147 4.60 -27.28 -8.50
N PHE A 148 4.82 -25.99 -8.78
CA PHE A 148 6.04 -25.27 -8.47
C PHE A 148 5.77 -24.19 -7.44
N TYR A 149 6.61 -24.12 -6.41
CA TYR A 149 6.59 -23.02 -5.44
C TYR A 149 7.99 -22.40 -5.33
N PRO A 150 8.10 -21.07 -5.18
CA PRO A 150 9.40 -20.41 -5.06
C PRO A 150 10.20 -20.89 -3.85
N TRP A 151 11.51 -21.02 -4.05
CA TRP A 151 12.49 -21.17 -2.97
C TRP A 151 13.76 -20.39 -3.35
N ARG A 152 13.70 -19.06 -3.16
CA ARG A 152 14.56 -18.03 -3.81
C ARG A 152 16.07 -18.29 -3.81
N ASN A 153 16.60 -19.07 -2.87
CA ASN A 153 18.03 -19.35 -2.78
C ASN A 153 18.40 -20.80 -3.15
N ALA A 154 17.44 -21.70 -3.31
CA ALA A 154 17.69 -23.11 -3.64
C ALA A 154 16.76 -23.67 -4.74
N GLY A 155 16.20 -22.79 -5.58
CA GLY A 155 15.45 -23.12 -6.78
C GLY A 155 13.94 -23.01 -6.59
N ALA A 156 13.25 -24.14 -6.68
CA ALA A 156 11.81 -24.24 -6.47
C ALA A 156 11.49 -25.54 -5.72
N VAL A 157 10.40 -25.51 -4.96
CA VAL A 157 9.75 -26.71 -4.44
C VAL A 157 8.93 -27.30 -5.58
N VAL A 158 9.29 -28.49 -6.03
CA VAL A 158 8.60 -29.21 -7.10
C VAL A 158 7.82 -30.36 -6.48
N VAL A 159 6.50 -30.35 -6.66
CA VAL A 159 5.60 -31.39 -6.16
C VAL A 159 5.00 -32.11 -7.36
N TYR A 160 5.29 -33.41 -7.45
CA TYR A 160 4.75 -34.33 -8.45
C TYR A 160 3.54 -35.05 -7.83
N GLN A 161 2.36 -34.83 -8.39
CA GLN A 161 1.09 -35.45 -8.02
C GLN A 161 0.43 -36.00 -9.29
N PRO A 162 0.93 -37.11 -9.85
CA PRO A 162 0.41 -37.64 -11.11
C PRO A 162 -1.09 -37.94 -11.00
N LEU A 163 -1.80 -37.76 -12.12
CA LEU A 163 -3.21 -38.10 -12.23
C LEU A 163 -3.39 -39.61 -12.08
N GLU A 164 -4.54 -40.02 -11.54
CA GLU A 164 -4.92 -41.43 -11.43
C GLU A 164 -4.89 -42.11 -12.81
N ASP A 165 -4.22 -43.26 -12.90
CA ASP A 165 -3.97 -44.02 -14.13
C ASP A 165 -3.30 -43.27 -15.31
N GLY A 166 -2.76 -42.06 -15.09
CA GLY A 166 -2.16 -41.25 -16.16
C GLY A 166 -3.18 -40.82 -17.23
N LYS A 167 -4.45 -40.69 -16.84
CA LYS A 167 -5.54 -40.32 -17.74
C LYS A 167 -6.02 -38.89 -17.49
N VAL A 168 -6.43 -38.22 -18.56
CA VAL A 168 -7.06 -36.90 -18.48
C VAL A 168 -8.24 -36.80 -19.43
N ALA A 169 -9.36 -36.26 -18.97
CA ALA A 169 -10.49 -35.96 -19.85
C ALA A 169 -10.11 -34.86 -20.86
N PRO A 170 -10.67 -34.86 -22.08
CA PRO A 170 -10.45 -33.77 -23.04
C PRO A 170 -10.82 -32.42 -22.44
N PHE A 171 -9.97 -31.41 -22.65
CA PHE A 171 -10.21 -30.06 -22.13
C PHE A 171 -9.63 -28.98 -23.03
N MET A 172 -10.17 -27.78 -22.89
CA MET A 172 -9.61 -26.56 -23.48
C MET A 172 -9.47 -25.50 -22.39
N ILE A 173 -8.30 -24.85 -22.36
CA ILE A 173 -8.05 -23.68 -21.52
C ILE A 173 -7.75 -22.52 -22.44
N ALA A 174 -8.52 -21.44 -22.33
CA ALA A 174 -8.17 -20.14 -22.89
C ALA A 174 -8.01 -19.17 -21.72
N SER A 175 -6.81 -18.64 -21.51
CA SER A 175 -6.48 -17.87 -20.32
C SER A 175 -5.64 -16.65 -20.67
N LYS A 176 -5.90 -15.54 -19.98
CA LYS A 176 -5.11 -14.31 -20.08
C LYS A 176 -5.02 -13.64 -18.72
N PRO A 177 -3.90 -12.95 -18.42
CA PRO A 177 -3.75 -12.28 -17.14
C PRO A 177 -4.67 -11.06 -17.04
N PHE A 178 -5.19 -10.81 -15.84
CA PHE A 178 -5.89 -9.57 -15.55
C PHE A 178 -4.93 -8.39 -15.67
N PHE A 179 -3.83 -8.34 -14.92
CA PHE A 179 -2.86 -7.26 -15.05
C PHE A 179 -2.04 -7.46 -16.33
N LEU A 180 -1.98 -6.48 -17.22
CA LEU A 180 -1.20 -6.53 -18.47
C LEU A 180 0.30 -6.45 -18.24
N ARG A 181 0.72 -5.79 -17.15
CA ARG A 181 2.11 -5.73 -16.69
C ARG A 181 2.17 -6.04 -15.19
N ARG A 182 3.00 -7.03 -14.85
CA ARG A 182 3.01 -7.74 -13.55
C ARG A 182 4.43 -7.85 -13.01
N ASP A 183 5.02 -6.72 -12.65
CA ASP A 183 6.42 -6.67 -12.21
C ASP A 183 6.55 -7.11 -10.74
N LEU A 184 7.13 -8.29 -10.53
CA LEU A 184 7.73 -8.71 -9.27
C LEU A 184 9.22 -8.99 -9.51
N LEU A 185 10.05 -8.90 -8.48
CA LEU A 185 11.48 -9.21 -8.59
C LEU A 185 11.65 -10.74 -8.77
N GLY A 186 11.74 -11.21 -10.03
CA GLY A 186 11.86 -12.63 -10.31
C GLY A 186 11.58 -13.14 -11.72
N HIS A 187 12.00 -14.37 -11.98
CA HIS A 187 11.69 -15.18 -13.17
C HIS A 187 10.74 -16.35 -12.81
N LEU A 188 9.96 -16.80 -13.81
CA LEU A 188 8.91 -17.83 -13.71
C LEU A 188 9.46 -19.21 -13.31
N ASP A 189 10.70 -19.52 -13.68
CA ASP A 189 11.41 -20.78 -13.42
C ASP A 189 11.59 -21.10 -11.92
N GLN A 190 11.49 -20.09 -11.05
CA GLN A 190 11.51 -20.26 -9.60
C GLN A 190 10.08 -20.32 -9.04
N GLY A 191 9.14 -20.98 -9.74
CA GLY A 191 7.77 -21.16 -9.28
C GLY A 191 6.96 -19.87 -9.11
N ARG A 192 7.32 -18.74 -9.74
CA ARG A 192 6.60 -17.45 -9.60
C ARG A 192 5.56 -17.24 -10.71
N TRP A 193 4.65 -18.21 -10.85
CA TRP A 193 3.59 -18.21 -11.85
C TRP A 193 2.76 -16.92 -11.83
N GLY A 194 2.65 -16.24 -12.97
CA GLY A 194 1.83 -15.04 -13.15
C GLY A 194 2.60 -13.71 -13.22
N THR A 195 3.93 -13.71 -13.05
CA THR A 195 4.78 -12.52 -13.25
C THR A 195 5.08 -12.25 -14.71
N SER A 196 5.16 -10.97 -15.12
CA SER A 196 5.58 -10.60 -16.49
C SER A 196 7.07 -10.81 -16.66
N LEU A 197 7.46 -11.45 -17.77
CA LEU A 197 8.88 -11.58 -18.12
C LEU A 197 9.37 -10.27 -18.73
N ARG A 198 10.31 -9.60 -18.04
CA ARG A 198 10.84 -8.30 -18.48
C ARG A 198 11.39 -8.34 -19.91
N GLU A 199 12.04 -9.44 -20.27
CA GLU A 199 12.64 -9.64 -21.60
C GLU A 199 11.66 -9.56 -22.77
N TYR A 200 10.37 -9.85 -22.56
CA TYR A 200 9.35 -9.84 -23.62
C TYR A 200 8.39 -8.67 -23.56
N SER A 201 8.40 -7.85 -22.50
CA SER A 201 7.33 -6.85 -22.32
C SER A 201 7.77 -5.46 -21.86
N LEU A 202 8.92 -5.30 -21.20
CA LEU A 202 9.39 -4.00 -20.70
C LEU A 202 10.69 -3.57 -21.36
N GLY A 203 10.71 -2.38 -21.93
CA GLY A 203 11.94 -1.77 -22.42
C GLY A 203 12.99 -1.66 -21.32
N GLU A 204 14.23 -2.08 -21.58
CA GLU A 204 15.36 -1.90 -20.66
C GLU A 204 16.68 -1.65 -21.38
N PHE A 205 17.72 -1.25 -20.65
CA PHE A 205 18.96 -0.70 -21.20
C PHE A 205 20.21 -1.58 -21.07
N ARG A 206 20.08 -2.90 -20.80
CA ARG A 206 21.24 -3.82 -20.79
C ARG A 206 22.00 -3.79 -22.12
N PHE A 207 21.30 -3.62 -23.24
CA PHE A 207 21.89 -3.56 -24.59
C PHE A 207 22.85 -2.37 -24.79
N VAL A 208 22.78 -1.32 -23.95
CA VAL A 208 23.64 -0.13 -24.02
C VAL A 208 24.53 0.03 -22.80
N HIS A 209 24.54 -0.93 -21.87
CA HIS A 209 25.31 -0.79 -20.62
C HIS A 209 26.82 -0.61 -20.87
N GLU A 210 27.34 -1.22 -21.94
CA GLU A 210 28.75 -1.11 -22.35
C GLU A 210 29.03 0.07 -23.31
N HIS A 211 28.01 0.82 -23.72
CA HIS A 211 28.19 1.99 -24.58
C HIS A 211 28.98 3.09 -23.86
N GLU A 212 29.86 3.80 -24.56
CA GLU A 212 30.75 4.83 -24.00
C GLU A 212 30.04 5.94 -23.21
N TYR A 213 28.76 6.18 -23.52
CA TYR A 213 27.95 7.18 -22.83
C TYR A 213 27.52 6.77 -21.42
N PHE A 214 27.42 5.47 -21.15
CA PHE A 214 26.79 4.93 -19.94
C PHE A 214 27.73 4.07 -19.11
N LYS A 215 28.72 3.44 -19.74
CA LYS A 215 29.68 2.55 -19.10
C LYS A 215 30.39 3.23 -17.93
N GLY A 216 30.38 2.57 -16.77
CA GLY A 216 31.05 3.05 -15.55
C GLY A 216 30.36 4.23 -14.85
N LYS A 217 29.18 4.69 -15.31
CA LYS A 217 28.46 5.86 -14.74
C LYS A 217 27.30 5.49 -13.82
N GLY A 218 27.31 4.29 -13.27
CA GLY A 218 26.27 3.79 -12.35
C GLY A 218 25.07 3.16 -13.06
N TRP A 219 24.01 2.94 -12.29
CA TRP A 219 22.85 2.16 -12.74
C TRP A 219 22.05 2.87 -13.85
N LEU A 220 21.68 2.11 -14.87
CA LEU A 220 20.79 2.52 -15.96
C LEU A 220 19.67 1.46 -16.05
N GLY A 221 18.50 1.82 -15.55
CA GLY A 221 17.39 0.90 -15.28
C GLY A 221 16.25 0.92 -16.28
N GLY A 222 15.24 0.08 -16.03
CA GLY A 222 13.97 0.17 -16.77
C GLY A 222 13.19 1.45 -16.44
N ASP A 223 13.44 2.05 -15.28
CA ASP A 223 13.03 3.40 -14.86
C ASP A 223 14.29 4.32 -14.73
N HIS A 224 14.12 5.58 -14.31
CA HIS A 224 15.15 6.63 -14.37
C HIS A 224 15.81 6.73 -15.77
N THR A 225 14.98 6.93 -16.80
CA THR A 225 15.33 6.78 -18.22
C THR A 225 15.91 8.04 -18.87
N ALA A 226 15.76 9.21 -18.24
CA ALA A 226 16.38 10.48 -18.62
C ALA A 226 17.85 10.40 -19.10
N PRO A 227 18.80 9.72 -18.40
CA PRO A 227 20.17 9.56 -18.88
C PRO A 227 20.26 8.92 -20.26
N TYR A 228 19.41 7.96 -20.62
CA TYR A 228 19.41 7.38 -21.96
C TYR A 228 18.77 8.34 -22.98
N LEU A 229 17.67 8.98 -22.60
CA LEU A 229 16.92 9.87 -23.49
C LEU A 229 17.74 11.11 -23.87
N VAL A 230 18.53 11.67 -22.94
CA VAL A 230 19.41 12.82 -23.18
C VAL A 230 20.79 12.59 -22.53
N PRO A 231 21.68 11.77 -23.13
CA PRO A 231 22.94 11.35 -22.51
C PRO A 231 23.89 12.49 -22.18
N MET A 232 24.23 12.62 -20.90
CA MET A 232 25.13 13.66 -20.39
C MET A 232 26.51 13.59 -21.03
N ALA A 233 27.03 12.37 -21.24
CA ALA A 233 28.29 12.15 -21.94
C ALA A 233 28.32 12.72 -23.36
N LYS A 234 27.15 12.82 -24.01
CA LYS A 234 27.02 13.26 -25.40
C LYS A 234 26.76 14.76 -25.51
N TYR A 235 25.91 15.32 -24.65
CA TYR A 235 25.40 16.68 -24.83
C TYR A 235 25.95 17.71 -23.83
N TYR A 236 26.50 17.31 -22.68
CA TYR A 236 26.79 18.28 -21.60
C TYR A 236 27.81 19.38 -22.00
N ASP A 237 28.86 19.04 -22.74
CA ASP A 237 29.92 20.01 -23.09
C ASP A 237 29.43 21.10 -24.05
N SER A 238 28.43 20.79 -24.89
CA SER A 238 27.84 21.75 -25.85
C SER A 238 26.53 22.36 -25.35
N HIS A 239 25.80 21.63 -24.50
CA HIS A 239 24.45 21.96 -24.05
C HIS A 239 24.23 21.67 -22.55
N PRO A 240 24.97 22.32 -21.64
CA PRO A 240 24.76 22.14 -20.20
C PRO A 240 23.35 22.57 -19.76
N GLU A 241 22.67 23.43 -20.52
CA GLU A 241 21.30 23.89 -20.28
C GLU A 241 20.22 22.80 -20.39
N TYR A 242 20.53 21.64 -20.98
CA TYR A 242 19.61 20.49 -21.03
C TYR A 242 19.40 19.83 -19.66
N TYR A 243 20.30 20.07 -18.72
CA TYR A 243 20.33 19.39 -17.43
C TYR A 243 19.80 20.28 -16.30
N ALA A 244 19.29 19.65 -15.25
CA ALA A 244 18.64 20.35 -14.15
C ALA A 244 19.56 21.38 -13.49
N MET A 245 19.00 22.55 -13.15
CA MET A 245 19.65 23.55 -12.30
C MET A 245 19.23 23.33 -10.84
N LYS A 246 20.18 23.37 -9.91
CA LYS A 246 19.99 23.22 -8.46
C LYS A 246 20.87 24.23 -7.74
N GLY A 247 20.28 25.03 -6.84
CA GLY A 247 21.03 26.03 -6.09
C GLY A 247 21.77 27.06 -6.97
N GLY A 248 21.24 27.37 -8.16
CA GLY A 248 21.89 28.29 -9.10
C GLY A 248 22.80 27.63 -10.14
N GLU A 249 23.21 26.38 -9.94
CA GLU A 249 24.19 25.70 -10.78
C GLU A 249 23.59 24.51 -11.54
N ARG A 250 24.12 24.17 -12.71
CA ARG A 250 23.74 22.94 -13.42
C ARG A 250 24.33 21.73 -12.70
N ILE A 251 23.59 20.62 -12.67
CA ILE A 251 24.13 19.37 -12.11
C ILE A 251 25.47 19.01 -12.79
N PRO A 252 26.46 18.46 -12.08
CA PRO A 252 27.78 18.18 -12.64
C PRO A 252 27.75 17.14 -13.77
N LYS A 253 28.70 17.21 -14.71
CA LYS A 253 28.86 16.25 -15.83
C LYS A 253 29.07 14.80 -15.36
N GLU A 254 29.63 14.64 -14.17
CA GLU A 254 29.95 13.36 -13.53
C GLU A 254 28.76 12.77 -12.77
N THR A 255 27.58 13.40 -12.84
CA THR A 255 26.35 12.89 -12.22
C THR A 255 26.07 11.47 -12.68
N GLN A 256 25.90 10.54 -11.74
CA GLN A 256 25.57 9.15 -12.02
C GLN A 256 24.27 9.04 -12.81
N ASN A 257 24.19 8.08 -13.73
CA ASN A 257 23.08 7.88 -14.66
C ASN A 257 21.71 7.96 -13.95
N MET A 258 21.50 7.19 -12.88
CA MET A 258 20.24 7.18 -12.13
C MET A 258 19.83 8.54 -11.53
N ARG A 259 20.75 9.50 -11.38
CA ARG A 259 20.53 10.83 -10.80
C ARG A 259 20.49 11.95 -11.85
N VAL A 260 20.63 11.64 -13.14
CA VAL A 260 20.58 12.64 -14.21
C VAL A 260 19.16 13.18 -14.33
N ALA A 261 18.94 14.41 -13.89
CA ALA A 261 17.68 15.12 -14.06
C ALA A 261 17.76 16.17 -15.17
N LEU A 262 16.65 16.36 -15.90
CA LEU A 262 16.59 17.22 -17.09
C LEU A 262 15.98 18.60 -16.81
N CYS A 263 16.32 19.57 -17.65
CA CYS A 263 15.67 20.88 -17.71
C CYS A 263 14.44 20.80 -18.63
N LEU A 264 13.28 20.44 -18.08
CA LEU A 264 12.05 20.19 -18.86
C LEU A 264 11.42 21.43 -19.51
N SER A 265 11.96 22.62 -19.29
CA SER A 265 11.56 23.84 -19.99
C SER A 265 12.24 24.01 -21.36
N ASN A 266 13.32 23.27 -21.62
CA ASN A 266 14.05 23.37 -22.87
C ASN A 266 13.37 22.54 -23.99
N PRO A 267 12.93 23.14 -25.11
CA PRO A 267 12.24 22.41 -26.17
C PRO A 267 13.11 21.36 -26.88
N ASP A 268 14.43 21.53 -26.94
CA ASP A 268 15.31 20.53 -27.55
C ASP A 268 15.39 19.24 -26.73
N VAL A 269 15.28 19.34 -25.40
CA VAL A 269 15.18 18.16 -24.51
C VAL A 269 13.97 17.29 -24.87
N HIS A 270 12.84 17.90 -25.23
CA HIS A 270 11.62 17.18 -25.62
C HIS A 270 11.83 16.46 -26.96
N ARG A 271 12.41 17.16 -27.94
CA ARG A 271 12.70 16.60 -29.27
C ARG A 271 13.72 15.46 -29.19
N ILE A 272 14.85 15.67 -28.51
CA ILE A 272 15.90 14.66 -28.37
C ILE A 272 15.37 13.41 -27.64
N ALA A 273 14.61 13.60 -26.55
CA ALA A 273 13.99 12.50 -25.84
C ALA A 273 13.03 11.70 -26.73
N ALA A 274 12.20 12.38 -27.53
CA ALA A 274 11.29 11.73 -28.47
C ALA A 274 12.04 10.91 -29.55
N ASP A 275 13.08 11.50 -30.16
CA ASP A 275 13.89 10.84 -31.19
C ASP A 275 14.59 9.58 -30.63
N ARG A 276 15.15 9.68 -29.42
CA ARG A 276 15.83 8.57 -28.74
C ARG A 276 14.85 7.50 -28.26
N ALA A 277 13.65 7.87 -27.80
CA ALA A 277 12.61 6.91 -27.45
C ALA A 277 12.14 6.12 -28.68
N ILE A 278 12.00 6.77 -29.84
CA ILE A 278 11.66 6.11 -31.12
C ILE A 278 12.72 5.09 -31.53
N GLU A 279 14.00 5.43 -31.36
CA GLU A 279 15.11 4.52 -31.61
C GLU A 279 15.07 3.32 -30.64
N TRP A 280 14.94 3.58 -29.35
CA TRP A 280 14.86 2.55 -28.32
C TRP A 280 13.75 1.54 -28.59
N MET A 281 12.55 2.03 -28.92
CA MET A 281 11.41 1.17 -29.24
C MET A 281 11.59 0.43 -30.57
N GLY A 282 12.38 0.95 -31.51
CA GLY A 282 12.73 0.23 -32.73
C GLY A 282 13.70 -0.93 -32.46
N ILE A 283 14.65 -0.74 -31.54
CA ILE A 283 15.58 -1.78 -31.08
C ILE A 283 14.82 -2.90 -30.36
N GLN A 284 13.81 -2.54 -29.55
CA GLN A 284 13.01 -3.45 -28.72
C GLN A 284 11.55 -3.50 -29.16
N HIS A 285 11.32 -3.69 -30.46
CA HIS A 285 10.01 -3.63 -31.11
C HIS A 285 9.04 -4.74 -30.66
N GLU A 286 9.56 -5.79 -30.04
CA GLU A 286 8.78 -6.87 -29.42
C GLU A 286 8.16 -6.48 -28.07
N ARG A 287 8.62 -5.36 -27.47
CA ARG A 287 8.19 -4.91 -26.14
C ARG A 287 7.15 -3.81 -26.27
N ARG A 288 6.32 -3.70 -25.23
CA ARG A 288 5.14 -2.82 -25.25
C ARG A 288 5.21 -1.67 -24.26
N PHE A 289 5.83 -1.89 -23.10
CA PHE A 289 5.85 -0.90 -22.01
C PHE A 289 7.22 -0.24 -21.94
N PHE A 290 7.25 1.10 -21.85
CA PHE A 290 8.48 1.88 -21.81
C PHE A 290 8.35 3.03 -20.83
N HIS A 291 9.23 3.13 -19.84
CA HIS A 291 9.23 4.26 -18.92
C HIS A 291 9.80 5.51 -19.58
N VAL A 292 9.16 6.66 -19.33
CA VAL A 292 9.67 7.99 -19.65
C VAL A 292 9.69 8.78 -18.34
N THR A 293 10.86 8.80 -17.71
CA THR A 293 11.03 9.17 -16.31
C THR A 293 12.28 10.01 -16.13
N ASP A 294 12.18 11.02 -15.27
CA ASP A 294 13.33 11.84 -14.90
C ASP A 294 14.28 11.05 -13.98
N GLY A 295 15.46 11.60 -13.70
CA GLY A 295 16.40 11.00 -12.74
C GLY A 295 15.84 10.98 -11.31
N ASP A 296 16.31 10.03 -10.49
CA ASP A 296 15.98 9.91 -9.07
C ASP A 296 16.62 11.05 -8.26
N THR A 297 16.15 12.28 -8.40
CA THR A 297 16.68 13.42 -7.66
C THR A 297 15.69 14.58 -7.67
N SER A 298 15.99 15.66 -6.94
CA SER A 298 15.14 16.85 -6.98
C SER A 298 15.03 17.38 -8.42
N PRO A 299 13.84 17.81 -8.84
CA PRO A 299 13.64 18.27 -10.21
C PRO A 299 14.29 19.64 -10.42
N CYS A 300 14.42 20.07 -11.69
CA CYS A 300 15.05 21.35 -12.05
C CYS A 300 14.40 22.55 -11.35
N GLN A 301 15.23 23.47 -10.85
CA GLN A 301 14.85 24.70 -10.14
C GLN A 301 15.15 25.97 -10.96
N CYS A 302 15.44 25.85 -12.26
CA CYS A 302 15.65 27.04 -13.08
C CYS A 302 14.35 27.87 -13.19
N PRO A 303 14.44 29.21 -13.35
CA PRO A 303 13.26 30.07 -13.39
C PRO A 303 12.21 29.65 -14.43
N GLN A 304 12.65 29.15 -15.59
CA GLN A 304 11.76 28.69 -16.65
C GLN A 304 11.00 27.41 -16.27
N CYS A 305 11.67 26.45 -15.61
CA CYS A 305 11.02 25.24 -15.12
C CYS A 305 10.02 25.56 -14.01
N LEU A 306 10.37 26.45 -13.08
CA LEU A 306 9.47 26.87 -12.00
C LEU A 306 8.25 27.63 -12.53
N ALA A 307 8.43 28.47 -13.56
CA ALA A 307 7.33 29.20 -14.21
C ALA A 307 6.29 28.29 -14.90
N MET A 308 6.62 27.01 -15.15
CA MET A 308 5.69 26.02 -15.71
C MET A 308 4.85 25.30 -14.65
N ASP A 309 5.19 25.45 -13.36
CA ASP A 309 4.55 24.75 -12.26
C ASP A 309 3.43 25.61 -11.68
N PRO A 310 2.15 25.25 -11.86
CA PRO A 310 1.02 26.04 -11.37
C PRO A 310 0.90 26.02 -9.84
N LYS A 311 1.55 25.06 -9.19
CA LYS A 311 1.51 24.83 -7.76
C LYS A 311 2.96 24.76 -7.24
N PRO A 312 3.33 25.52 -6.20
CA PRO A 312 4.56 25.30 -5.46
C PRO A 312 4.81 23.83 -5.15
N ARG A 313 6.05 23.38 -5.33
CA ARG A 313 6.53 22.02 -5.02
C ARG A 313 5.89 20.88 -5.83
N SER A 314 4.95 21.17 -6.70
CA SER A 314 4.38 20.20 -7.65
C SER A 314 4.89 20.50 -9.05
N CYS A 315 5.57 19.52 -9.63
CA CYS A 315 6.11 19.57 -10.99
C CYS A 315 5.33 18.71 -11.99
N THR A 316 4.10 18.30 -11.63
CA THR A 316 3.30 17.36 -12.44
C THR A 316 3.01 17.91 -13.84
N ASP A 317 2.60 19.17 -13.95
CA ASP A 317 2.28 19.79 -15.25
C ASP A 317 3.49 19.83 -16.19
N ARG A 318 4.65 20.30 -15.72
CA ARG A 318 5.86 20.33 -16.56
C ARG A 318 6.37 18.94 -16.90
N TYR A 319 6.28 17.99 -15.95
CA TYR A 319 6.66 16.60 -16.18
C TYR A 319 5.78 15.95 -17.25
N LEU A 320 4.45 16.09 -17.15
CA LEU A 320 3.53 15.56 -18.16
C LEU A 320 3.67 16.26 -19.51
N LYS A 321 4.05 17.55 -19.58
CA LYS A 321 4.36 18.20 -20.87
C LYS A 321 5.49 17.47 -21.61
N TRP A 322 6.56 17.12 -20.89
CA TRP A 322 7.68 16.35 -21.45
C TRP A 322 7.27 14.93 -21.83
N VAL A 323 6.63 14.20 -20.92
CA VAL A 323 6.13 12.83 -21.19
C VAL A 323 5.21 12.82 -22.41
N ASN A 324 4.26 13.74 -22.49
CA ASN A 324 3.31 13.84 -23.59
C ASN A 324 4.01 14.15 -24.93
N SER A 325 5.10 14.92 -24.92
CA SER A 325 5.88 15.18 -26.15
C SER A 325 6.45 13.89 -26.73
N VAL A 326 7.01 13.03 -25.87
CA VAL A 326 7.54 11.71 -26.23
C VAL A 326 6.41 10.79 -26.64
N ALA A 327 5.32 10.74 -25.87
CA ALA A 327 4.18 9.87 -26.11
C ALA A 327 3.47 10.15 -27.45
N ARG A 328 3.31 11.44 -27.84
CA ARG A 328 2.78 11.81 -29.17
C ARG A 328 3.68 11.37 -30.31
N ALA A 329 5.00 11.50 -30.16
CA ALA A 329 5.95 11.11 -31.21
C ALA A 329 5.97 9.58 -31.38
N VAL A 330 6.04 8.87 -30.25
CA VAL A 330 5.99 7.40 -30.20
C VAL A 330 4.68 6.88 -30.75
N GLY A 331 3.53 7.41 -30.33
CA GLY A 331 2.21 6.90 -30.73
C GLY A 331 1.95 6.99 -32.24
N LYS A 332 2.65 7.87 -32.96
CA LYS A 332 2.60 7.93 -34.44
C LYS A 332 3.30 6.74 -35.11
N LYS A 333 4.34 6.18 -34.49
CA LYS A 333 5.17 5.11 -35.06
C LYS A 333 4.91 3.74 -34.44
N TYR A 334 4.60 3.70 -33.15
CA TYR A 334 4.34 2.49 -32.36
C TYR A 334 3.03 2.67 -31.58
N PRO A 335 1.86 2.59 -32.24
CA PRO A 335 0.57 2.89 -31.62
C PRO A 335 0.18 1.93 -30.48
N ASP A 336 0.75 0.72 -30.44
CA ASP A 336 0.48 -0.27 -29.39
C ASP A 336 1.33 -0.09 -28.13
N ASN A 337 2.35 0.77 -28.18
CA ASN A 337 3.27 1.01 -27.07
C ASN A 337 2.65 1.94 -26.03
N VAL A 338 2.87 1.58 -24.77
CA VAL A 338 2.42 2.32 -23.59
C VAL A 338 3.62 3.01 -22.94
N VAL A 339 3.51 4.33 -22.79
CA VAL A 339 4.48 5.15 -22.05
C VAL A 339 4.12 5.13 -20.58
N LEU A 340 5.03 4.65 -19.74
CA LEU A 340 4.89 4.64 -18.29
C LEU A 340 5.50 5.91 -17.70
N ALA A 341 4.68 6.74 -17.08
CA ALA A 341 5.09 7.93 -16.35
C ALA A 341 4.95 7.69 -14.83
N LEU A 342 5.72 8.39 -14.00
CA LEU A 342 5.64 8.24 -12.54
C LEU A 342 5.01 9.47 -11.90
N ALA A 343 3.97 9.27 -11.09
CA ALA A 343 3.52 10.24 -10.10
C ALA A 343 4.26 9.96 -8.78
N TYR A 344 5.50 10.46 -8.70
CA TYR A 344 6.47 10.24 -7.61
C TYR A 344 7.04 11.56 -7.08
N ALA A 345 7.29 11.64 -5.78
CA ALA A 345 7.85 12.81 -5.10
C ALA A 345 7.11 14.11 -5.47
N GLY A 346 7.77 15.06 -6.15
CA GLY A 346 7.16 16.31 -6.59
C GLY A 346 6.05 16.19 -7.63
N SER A 347 5.63 14.98 -8.02
CA SER A 347 4.57 14.74 -9.00
C SER A 347 3.42 13.84 -8.50
N THR A 348 3.34 13.58 -7.18
CA THR A 348 2.27 12.74 -6.60
C THR A 348 0.88 13.33 -6.75
N GLN A 349 0.76 14.66 -6.86
CA GLN A 349 -0.53 15.32 -7.07
C GLN A 349 -0.93 15.37 -8.55
N PRO A 350 -2.23 15.31 -8.87
CA PRO A 350 -2.70 15.45 -10.23
C PRO A 350 -2.40 16.84 -10.82
N PRO A 351 -2.22 16.93 -12.15
CA PRO A 351 -1.93 18.15 -12.87
C PRO A 351 -3.09 19.14 -12.81
N VAL A 352 -2.80 20.43 -13.02
CA VAL A 352 -3.82 21.49 -13.11
C VAL A 352 -4.21 21.75 -14.56
N ASN A 353 -3.23 21.91 -15.45
CA ASN A 353 -3.44 22.41 -16.81
C ASN A 353 -3.16 21.37 -17.90
N VAL A 354 -2.64 20.18 -17.53
CA VAL A 354 -2.13 19.19 -18.49
C VAL A 354 -2.86 17.88 -18.30
N LYS A 355 -3.32 17.27 -19.40
CA LYS A 355 -3.89 15.91 -19.41
C LYS A 355 -2.84 14.94 -19.99
N PRO A 356 -2.64 13.74 -19.43
CA PRO A 356 -1.78 12.72 -20.05
C PRO A 356 -2.32 12.27 -21.43
N GLU A 357 -1.42 12.03 -22.38
CA GLU A 357 -1.78 11.48 -23.71
C GLU A 357 -2.42 10.09 -23.62
N PRO A 358 -3.27 9.66 -24.58
CA PRO A 358 -4.01 8.39 -24.49
C PRO A 358 -3.16 7.12 -24.30
N ASN A 359 -1.90 7.14 -24.76
CA ASN A 359 -0.94 6.05 -24.59
C ASN A 359 -0.01 6.22 -23.37
N VAL A 360 -0.32 7.15 -22.47
CA VAL A 360 0.40 7.34 -21.20
C VAL A 360 -0.36 6.66 -20.06
N SER A 361 0.34 5.81 -19.32
CA SER A 361 -0.09 5.23 -18.05
C SER A 361 0.70 5.87 -16.91
N VAL A 362 0.01 6.62 -16.05
CA VAL A 362 0.61 7.27 -14.88
C VAL A 362 0.62 6.27 -13.72
N MET A 363 1.82 5.85 -13.33
CA MET A 363 2.05 4.98 -12.19
C MET A 363 2.17 5.83 -10.93
N TYR A 364 1.17 5.73 -10.06
CA TYR A 364 1.23 6.34 -8.74
C TYR A 364 2.25 5.62 -7.87
N CYS A 365 3.15 6.38 -7.25
CA CYS A 365 4.30 5.87 -6.51
C CYS A 365 4.21 6.28 -5.03
N PRO A 366 3.34 5.65 -4.22
CA PRO A 366 3.14 6.03 -2.83
C PRO A 366 4.38 5.70 -2.02
N TRP A 367 5.20 6.69 -1.71
CA TRP A 367 6.42 6.48 -0.92
C TRP A 367 6.23 6.95 0.51
N PHE A 368 6.87 6.25 1.44
CA PHE A 368 6.58 6.42 2.87
C PHE A 368 6.95 7.80 3.43
N TRP A 369 7.87 8.54 2.78
CA TRP A 369 8.23 9.90 3.20
C TRP A 369 7.15 10.93 2.89
N ASP A 370 6.47 10.79 1.76
CA ASP A 370 5.60 11.83 1.21
C ASP A 370 4.12 11.43 1.34
N SER A 371 3.78 10.23 0.87
CA SER A 371 2.41 9.72 0.81
C SER A 371 2.02 8.87 2.04
N ARG A 372 2.99 8.55 2.92
CA ARG A 372 2.83 7.72 4.13
C ARG A 372 2.02 6.45 3.85
N THR A 373 2.61 5.49 3.15
CA THR A 373 1.93 4.21 2.86
C THR A 373 2.60 3.03 3.56
N THR A 374 1.82 2.01 3.86
CA THR A 374 2.27 0.67 4.20
C THR A 374 1.45 -0.36 3.44
N SER A 375 2.11 -1.41 2.94
CA SER A 375 1.42 -2.56 2.34
C SER A 375 1.06 -3.66 3.35
N ALA A 376 1.24 -3.41 4.65
CA ALA A 376 0.84 -4.33 5.72
C ALA A 376 -0.69 -4.55 5.79
N VAL A 377 -1.45 -3.57 5.31
CA VAL A 377 -2.91 -3.50 5.38
C VAL A 377 -3.45 -2.93 4.07
N SER A 378 -4.77 -3.06 3.87
CA SER A 378 -5.46 -2.56 2.69
C SER A 378 -5.32 -1.04 2.50
N TRP A 379 -5.64 -0.57 1.29
CA TRP A 379 -5.61 0.86 0.92
C TRP A 379 -6.51 1.74 1.79
N ALA A 380 -7.63 1.20 2.27
CA ALA A 380 -8.58 1.92 3.12
C ALA A 380 -8.07 2.15 4.55
N SER A 381 -6.96 1.51 4.97
CA SER A 381 -6.44 1.68 6.33
C SER A 381 -6.10 3.15 6.66
N PRO A 382 -6.30 3.60 7.93
CA PRO A 382 -5.85 4.92 8.39
C PRO A 382 -4.39 5.24 8.04
N LEU A 383 -3.53 4.22 8.05
CA LEU A 383 -2.12 4.39 7.74
C LEU A 383 -1.83 4.70 6.27
N ASN A 384 -2.81 4.54 5.39
CA ASN A 384 -2.70 4.78 3.95
C ASN A 384 -3.54 5.98 3.50
N ILE A 385 -4.18 6.73 4.42
CA ILE A 385 -5.19 7.73 4.08
C ILE A 385 -4.69 8.84 3.14
N THR A 386 -3.45 9.30 3.33
CA THR A 386 -2.85 10.32 2.45
C THR A 386 -2.66 9.74 1.06
N ALA A 387 -2.02 8.57 0.98
CA ALA A 387 -1.79 7.93 -0.30
C ALA A 387 -3.09 7.53 -1.03
N MET A 388 -4.15 7.15 -0.29
CA MET A 388 -5.46 6.84 -0.84
C MET A 388 -6.14 8.09 -1.43
N LYS A 389 -6.04 9.25 -0.76
CA LYS A 389 -6.55 10.53 -1.29
C LYS A 389 -5.82 10.97 -2.56
N GLU A 390 -4.49 10.90 -2.56
CA GLU A 390 -3.69 11.21 -3.75
C GLU A 390 -4.07 10.30 -4.92
N TYR A 391 -4.17 8.99 -4.67
CA TYR A 391 -4.56 8.01 -5.68
C TYR A 391 -5.98 8.26 -6.22
N MET A 392 -6.98 8.47 -5.34
CA MET A 392 -8.35 8.78 -5.75
C MET A 392 -8.46 10.09 -6.53
N ALA A 393 -7.69 11.12 -6.15
CA ALA A 393 -7.68 12.38 -6.89
C ALA A 393 -7.22 12.18 -8.34
N TRP A 394 -6.24 11.31 -8.57
CA TRP A 394 -5.82 10.92 -9.91
C TRP A 394 -6.86 10.07 -10.64
N THR A 395 -7.43 9.04 -10.02
CA THR A 395 -8.41 8.15 -10.67
C THR A 395 -9.71 8.86 -11.02
N MET A 396 -10.12 9.86 -10.24
CA MET A 396 -11.27 10.71 -10.55
C MET A 396 -11.04 11.56 -11.80
N MET A 397 -9.80 11.98 -12.08
CA MET A 397 -9.47 12.81 -13.24
C MET A 397 -9.14 11.97 -14.48
N PHE A 398 -8.43 10.86 -14.32
CA PHE A 398 -7.87 10.05 -15.40
C PHE A 398 -8.03 8.53 -15.14
N PRO A 399 -9.26 8.01 -14.97
CA PRO A 399 -9.50 6.64 -14.51
C PRO A 399 -8.86 5.57 -15.39
N ASP A 400 -8.85 5.78 -16.71
CA ASP A 400 -8.33 4.82 -17.69
C ASP A 400 -6.80 4.84 -17.85
N GLN A 401 -6.11 5.74 -17.15
CA GLN A 401 -4.67 6.01 -17.33
C GLN A 401 -3.87 5.79 -16.05
N MET A 402 -4.50 5.27 -14.98
CA MET A 402 -3.84 5.05 -13.70
C MET A 402 -3.25 3.65 -13.55
N SER A 403 -2.12 3.60 -12.85
CA SER A 403 -1.34 2.39 -12.55
C SER A 403 -0.67 2.52 -11.20
N LEU A 404 -0.07 1.44 -10.68
CA LEU A 404 0.63 1.48 -9.39
C LEU A 404 2.09 1.05 -9.51
N TYR A 405 2.98 1.86 -8.95
CA TYR A 405 4.36 1.50 -8.61
C TYR A 405 4.47 1.42 -7.09
N ASP A 406 4.36 0.22 -6.54
CA ASP A 406 4.26 -0.01 -5.09
C ASP A 406 5.62 -0.37 -4.47
N TYR A 407 5.72 -0.22 -3.15
CA TYR A 407 6.95 -0.48 -2.39
C TYR A 407 6.70 -1.48 -1.25
N PRO A 408 6.36 -2.73 -1.57
CA PRO A 408 5.85 -3.63 -0.56
C PRO A 408 6.95 -4.20 0.36
N GLY A 409 6.57 -4.35 1.63
CA GLY A 409 7.24 -5.25 2.56
C GLY A 409 6.91 -6.72 2.28
N ALA A 410 7.25 -7.62 3.20
CA ALA A 410 6.86 -9.05 3.14
C ALA A 410 5.43 -9.28 3.67
N TRP A 411 4.49 -8.42 3.27
CA TRP A 411 3.12 -8.38 3.80
C TRP A 411 2.16 -9.04 2.82
N VAL A 412 1.81 -10.31 3.07
CA VAL A 412 1.05 -11.14 2.12
C VAL A 412 -0.38 -10.62 1.95
N TYR A 413 -1.14 -10.56 3.05
CA TYR A 413 -2.56 -10.20 3.02
C TYR A 413 -2.80 -8.74 2.62
N GLY A 414 -2.07 -7.80 3.22
CA GLY A 414 -2.20 -6.39 2.87
C GLY A 414 -1.87 -6.10 1.40
N GLN A 415 -0.87 -6.78 0.81
CA GLN A 415 -0.61 -6.62 -0.62
C GLN A 415 -1.70 -7.28 -1.49
N ALA A 416 -2.21 -8.45 -1.09
CA ALA A 416 -3.32 -9.11 -1.78
C ALA A 416 -4.55 -8.20 -1.84
N ASP A 417 -4.92 -7.57 -0.72
CA ASP A 417 -6.03 -6.60 -0.67
C ASP A 417 -5.78 -5.39 -1.57
N ARG A 418 -4.52 -4.91 -1.66
CA ARG A 418 -4.15 -3.82 -2.58
C ARG A 418 -4.32 -4.24 -4.03
N LEU A 419 -3.86 -5.44 -4.43
CA LEU A 419 -4.04 -5.94 -5.80
C LEU A 419 -5.52 -6.11 -6.16
N LYS A 420 -6.34 -6.61 -5.23
CA LYS A 420 -7.79 -6.76 -5.40
C LYS A 420 -8.49 -5.41 -5.54
N PHE A 421 -8.10 -4.45 -4.72
CA PHE A 421 -8.55 -3.06 -4.85
C PHE A 421 -8.21 -2.46 -6.21
N LEU A 422 -6.98 -2.64 -6.69
CA LEU A 422 -6.56 -2.20 -8.03
C LEU A 422 -7.40 -2.86 -9.13
N ALA A 423 -7.68 -4.16 -9.00
CA ALA A 423 -8.51 -4.89 -9.96
C ALA A 423 -9.95 -4.39 -10.00
N LYS A 424 -10.57 -4.13 -8.84
CA LYS A 424 -11.89 -3.49 -8.74
C LYS A 424 -11.94 -2.13 -9.44
N ASN A 425 -10.85 -1.37 -9.36
CA ASN A 425 -10.67 -0.08 -10.02
C ASN A 425 -10.19 -0.18 -11.48
N ASN A 426 -10.21 -1.37 -12.09
CA ASN A 426 -9.78 -1.63 -13.47
C ASN A 426 -8.33 -1.21 -13.78
N VAL A 427 -7.45 -1.20 -12.78
CA VAL A 427 -6.01 -0.95 -12.99
C VAL A 427 -5.36 -2.17 -13.59
N ARG A 428 -4.62 -1.97 -14.69
CA ARG A 428 -4.06 -3.07 -15.49
C ARG A 428 -2.54 -3.16 -15.44
N VAL A 429 -1.85 -2.22 -14.79
CA VAL A 429 -0.38 -2.21 -14.72
C VAL A 429 0.05 -2.04 -13.26
N PHE A 430 0.90 -2.97 -12.82
CA PHE A 430 1.45 -3.01 -11.48
C PHE A 430 2.96 -3.26 -11.52
N TYR A 431 3.68 -2.51 -10.70
CA TYR A 431 5.11 -2.69 -10.45
C TYR A 431 5.40 -2.75 -8.96
N SER A 432 6.13 -3.77 -8.52
CA SER A 432 6.64 -3.88 -7.15
C SER A 432 8.13 -3.56 -7.09
N CYS A 433 8.48 -2.47 -6.44
CA CYS A 433 9.85 -2.13 -6.07
C CYS A 433 10.17 -2.72 -4.69
N GLY A 434 10.24 -4.04 -4.60
CA GLY A 434 10.46 -4.74 -3.35
C GLY A 434 9.65 -6.03 -3.25
N GLY A 435 9.22 -6.36 -2.04
CA GLY A 435 8.60 -7.63 -1.70
C GLY A 435 9.64 -8.74 -1.53
N ARG A 436 9.73 -9.30 -0.32
CA ARG A 436 10.62 -10.42 0.01
C ARG A 436 9.81 -11.58 0.63
N GLY A 437 10.37 -12.78 0.58
CA GLY A 437 9.74 -14.01 1.07
C GLY A 437 9.06 -14.80 -0.04
N ASP A 438 9.21 -16.12 0.01
CA ASP A 438 8.70 -17.04 -1.02
C ASP A 438 7.17 -17.07 -1.06
N LEU A 439 6.51 -17.11 0.11
CA LEU A 439 5.05 -17.03 0.22
C LEU A 439 4.48 -15.73 -0.37
N PHE A 440 5.11 -14.59 -0.08
CA PHE A 440 4.71 -13.29 -0.63
C PHE A 440 4.77 -13.31 -2.16
N GLN A 441 5.88 -13.80 -2.74
CA GLN A 441 6.05 -13.84 -4.18
C GLN A 441 5.03 -14.77 -4.85
N TRP A 442 4.77 -15.93 -4.27
CA TRP A 442 3.81 -16.89 -4.81
C TRP A 442 2.38 -16.35 -4.84
N VAL A 443 1.89 -15.85 -3.71
CA VAL A 443 0.51 -15.36 -3.60
C VAL A 443 0.29 -14.18 -4.55
N ASN A 444 1.20 -13.20 -4.55
CA ASN A 444 1.08 -12.03 -5.40
C ASN A 444 1.18 -12.37 -6.90
N ALA A 445 2.04 -13.31 -7.28
CA ALA A 445 2.15 -13.72 -8.68
C ALA A 445 0.84 -14.36 -9.20
N ASN A 446 0.19 -15.21 -8.38
CA ASN A 446 -1.11 -15.79 -8.74
C ASN A 446 -2.21 -14.72 -8.82
N LEU A 447 -2.27 -13.77 -7.87
CA LEU A 447 -3.25 -12.68 -7.88
C LEU A 447 -3.04 -11.67 -9.02
N LEU A 448 -1.80 -11.49 -9.48
CA LEU A 448 -1.49 -10.68 -10.66
C LEU A 448 -2.02 -11.34 -11.95
N TRP A 449 -2.14 -12.68 -11.98
CA TRP A 449 -2.81 -13.39 -13.07
C TRP A 449 -4.34 -13.32 -12.92
N ASP A 450 -4.87 -13.78 -11.78
CA ASP A 450 -6.29 -13.78 -11.47
C ASP A 450 -6.55 -13.20 -10.06
N PRO A 451 -6.97 -11.93 -9.94
CA PRO A 451 -7.24 -11.29 -8.65
C PRO A 451 -8.52 -11.80 -7.99
N LEU A 452 -9.34 -12.63 -8.64
CA LEU A 452 -10.54 -13.24 -8.05
C LEU A 452 -10.22 -14.42 -7.13
N LEU A 453 -8.98 -14.93 -7.15
CA LEU A 453 -8.55 -16.02 -6.27
C LEU A 453 -8.65 -15.62 -4.79
N ASN A 454 -8.97 -16.60 -3.94
CA ASN A 454 -8.96 -16.41 -2.49
C ASN A 454 -7.51 -16.43 -1.99
N THR A 455 -7.14 -15.44 -1.20
CA THR A 455 -5.80 -15.28 -0.66
C THR A 455 -5.51 -16.38 0.36
N GLU A 456 -6.48 -16.71 1.22
CA GLU A 456 -6.33 -17.76 2.23
C GLU A 456 -6.13 -19.14 1.60
N ASP A 457 -6.78 -19.44 0.47
CA ASP A 457 -6.58 -20.69 -0.27
C ASP A 457 -5.15 -20.78 -0.86
N LEU A 458 -4.64 -19.67 -1.41
CA LEU A 458 -3.27 -19.61 -1.95
C LEU A 458 -2.21 -19.74 -0.85
N VAL A 459 -2.42 -19.07 0.29
CA VAL A 459 -1.54 -19.20 1.46
C VAL A 459 -1.56 -20.64 1.96
N ALA A 460 -2.75 -21.24 2.01
CA ALA A 460 -2.92 -22.60 2.48
C ALA A 460 -2.15 -23.60 1.61
N GLU A 461 -2.38 -23.57 0.29
CA GLU A 461 -1.71 -24.43 -0.69
C GLU A 461 -0.19 -24.30 -0.58
N PHE A 462 0.34 -23.07 -0.48
CA PHE A 462 1.76 -22.84 -0.34
C PHE A 462 2.30 -23.40 0.97
N VAL A 463 1.67 -23.08 2.11
CA VAL A 463 2.17 -23.50 3.42
C VAL A 463 2.22 -25.02 3.55
N ASP A 464 1.23 -25.72 3.00
CA ASP A 464 1.19 -27.19 2.97
C ASP A 464 2.36 -27.77 2.18
N ALA A 465 2.58 -27.30 0.95
CA ALA A 465 3.69 -27.77 0.12
C ALA A 465 5.06 -27.32 0.65
N TYR A 466 5.12 -26.15 1.28
CA TYR A 466 6.38 -25.51 1.66
C TYR A 466 6.94 -26.04 2.98
N TYR A 467 6.09 -26.32 3.96
CA TYR A 467 6.49 -26.71 5.30
C TYR A 467 6.17 -28.16 5.66
N GLY A 468 5.42 -28.88 4.82
CA GLY A 468 5.12 -30.31 5.00
C GLY A 468 4.59 -30.63 6.41
N PRO A 469 5.29 -31.44 7.22
CA PRO A 469 4.81 -31.82 8.56
C PRO A 469 4.61 -30.63 9.52
N ALA A 470 5.25 -29.48 9.27
CA ALA A 470 5.07 -28.27 10.07
C ALA A 470 4.09 -27.26 9.46
N ALA A 471 3.25 -27.66 8.50
CA ALA A 471 2.29 -26.76 7.86
C ALA A 471 1.28 -26.15 8.85
N GLU A 472 0.75 -26.93 9.81
CA GLU A 472 -0.22 -26.44 10.80
C GLU A 472 0.33 -25.31 11.69
N PRO A 473 1.47 -25.44 12.40
CA PRO A 473 1.95 -24.34 13.24
C PRO A 473 2.39 -23.13 12.41
N MET A 474 2.88 -23.34 11.18
CA MET A 474 3.24 -22.24 10.29
C MET A 474 2.01 -21.48 9.78
N ARG A 475 0.88 -22.16 9.54
CA ARG A 475 -0.38 -21.53 9.17
C ARG A 475 -0.95 -20.71 10.32
N GLN A 476 -0.94 -21.28 11.53
CA GLN A 476 -1.32 -20.56 12.76
C GLN A 476 -0.47 -19.32 12.97
N TYR A 477 0.85 -19.41 12.70
CA TYR A 477 1.72 -18.24 12.78
C TYR A 477 1.35 -17.15 11.76
N GLN A 478 1.02 -17.50 10.52
CA GLN A 478 0.57 -16.48 9.54
C GLN A 478 -0.77 -15.85 9.93
N GLN A 479 -1.69 -16.65 10.49
CA GLN A 479 -2.98 -16.17 10.98
C GLN A 479 -2.80 -15.22 12.18
N LEU A 480 -1.99 -15.61 13.16
CA LEU A 480 -1.65 -14.79 14.32
C LEU A 480 -1.04 -13.45 13.90
N ARG A 481 -0.14 -13.45 12.90
CA ARG A 481 0.41 -12.21 12.33
C ARG A 481 -0.66 -11.33 11.70
N LEU A 482 -1.59 -11.91 10.94
CA LEU A 482 -2.70 -11.19 10.32
C LEU A 482 -3.57 -10.51 11.38
N GLU A 483 -4.00 -11.26 12.40
CA GLU A 483 -4.85 -10.75 13.48
C GLU A 483 -4.19 -9.60 14.26
N VAL A 484 -2.90 -9.75 14.58
CA VAL A 484 -2.13 -8.72 15.27
C VAL A 484 -1.95 -7.47 14.41
N ILE A 485 -1.75 -7.63 13.10
CA ILE A 485 -1.71 -6.50 12.18
C ILE A 485 -3.08 -5.79 12.14
N GLU A 486 -4.17 -6.51 11.91
CA GLU A 486 -5.51 -5.94 11.78
C GLU A 486 -5.96 -5.22 13.06
N LYS A 487 -5.62 -5.78 14.22
CA LYS A 487 -5.95 -5.22 15.53
C LYS A 487 -5.06 -4.03 15.90
N ASN A 488 -3.74 -4.18 15.81
CA ASN A 488 -2.82 -3.23 16.44
C ASN A 488 -2.33 -2.13 15.49
N LEU A 489 -2.25 -2.39 14.18
CA LEU A 489 -1.60 -1.46 13.25
C LEU A 489 -2.40 -0.14 13.07
N LYS A 490 -3.69 -0.14 13.41
CA LYS A 490 -4.53 1.07 13.49
C LYS A 490 -4.18 1.97 14.68
N HIS A 491 -3.41 1.49 15.65
CA HIS A 491 -3.03 2.22 16.87
C HIS A 491 -1.52 2.41 17.01
N THR A 492 -0.69 1.59 16.35
CA THR A 492 0.78 1.64 16.44
C THR A 492 1.45 1.25 15.13
N GLN A 493 2.65 1.78 14.87
CA GLN A 493 3.50 1.37 13.75
C GLN A 493 4.28 0.08 14.03
N PHE A 494 4.24 -0.42 15.28
CA PHE A 494 4.94 -1.62 15.73
C PHE A 494 3.93 -2.67 16.25
N PRO A 495 3.14 -3.30 15.36
CA PRO A 495 1.99 -4.12 15.77
C PRO A 495 2.39 -5.36 16.59
N PHE A 496 3.62 -5.85 16.39
CA PHE A 496 4.16 -7.05 17.02
C PHE A 496 4.75 -6.85 18.42
N ARG A 497 4.72 -5.62 18.95
CA ARG A 497 5.09 -5.35 20.34
C ARG A 497 3.93 -5.68 21.28
N ASN A 498 3.59 -6.96 21.36
CA ASN A 498 2.48 -7.49 22.15
C ASN A 498 2.91 -8.79 22.85
N ALA A 499 2.66 -8.89 24.17
CA ALA A 499 3.16 -10.01 24.98
C ALA A 499 2.57 -11.36 24.57
N ASP A 500 1.26 -11.42 24.27
CA ASP A 500 0.59 -12.64 23.83
C ASP A 500 1.13 -13.11 22.48
N PHE A 501 1.28 -12.19 21.52
CA PHE A 501 1.90 -12.46 20.23
C PHE A 501 3.31 -13.06 20.37
N ILE A 502 4.14 -12.50 21.25
CA ILE A 502 5.50 -12.97 21.49
C ILE A 502 5.51 -14.37 22.12
N ARG A 503 4.60 -14.63 23.07
CA ARG A 503 4.44 -15.96 23.70
C ARG A 503 4.02 -17.00 22.66
N GLU A 504 2.95 -16.74 21.93
CA GLU A 504 2.40 -17.68 20.93
C GLU A 504 3.36 -17.90 19.77
N THR A 505 4.04 -16.85 19.29
CA THR A 505 5.08 -16.97 18.25
C THR A 505 6.19 -17.92 18.68
N ARG A 506 6.61 -17.85 19.96
CA ARG A 506 7.64 -18.73 20.51
C ARG A 506 7.17 -20.18 20.55
N GLU A 507 5.94 -20.44 21.01
CA GLU A 507 5.36 -21.78 21.08
C GLU A 507 5.23 -22.41 19.69
N LEU A 508 4.72 -21.65 18.71
CA LEU A 508 4.60 -22.08 17.33
C LEU A 508 5.95 -22.36 16.67
N ALA A 509 6.95 -21.50 16.91
CA ALA A 509 8.31 -21.70 16.41
C ALA A 509 8.94 -22.97 16.99
N GLN A 510 8.77 -23.23 18.28
CA GLN A 510 9.26 -24.44 18.93
C GLN A 510 8.62 -25.70 18.35
N ARG A 511 7.29 -25.71 18.21
CA ARG A 511 6.55 -26.83 17.60
C ARG A 511 6.98 -27.09 16.16
N ALA A 512 7.25 -26.05 15.38
CA ALA A 512 7.79 -26.19 14.03
C ALA A 512 9.18 -26.84 14.03
N VAL A 513 10.10 -26.44 14.93
CA VAL A 513 11.44 -27.03 15.06
C VAL A 513 11.38 -28.52 15.44
N GLU A 514 10.45 -28.91 16.31
CA GLU A 514 10.22 -30.32 16.68
C GLU A 514 9.75 -31.14 15.47
N LEU A 515 8.80 -30.61 14.70
CA LEU A 515 8.29 -31.26 13.48
C LEU A 515 9.32 -31.33 12.35
N ALA A 516 10.31 -30.43 12.33
CA ALA A 516 11.41 -30.45 11.36
C ALA A 516 12.23 -31.77 11.41
N GLY A 517 12.24 -32.47 12.56
CA GLY A 517 12.88 -33.78 12.69
C GLY A 517 12.21 -34.89 11.88
N LYS A 518 10.94 -34.70 11.47
CA LYS A 518 10.16 -35.67 10.68
C LYS A 518 10.27 -35.44 9.17
N ALA A 519 10.99 -34.41 8.76
CA ALA A 519 11.05 -33.96 7.37
C ALA A 519 12.38 -34.38 6.70
N ASP A 520 12.36 -34.51 5.36
CA ASP A 520 13.57 -34.64 4.54
C ASP A 520 14.46 -33.36 4.65
N GLU A 521 15.71 -33.41 4.18
CA GLU A 521 16.64 -32.27 4.33
C GLU A 521 16.13 -30.97 3.70
N PRO A 522 15.61 -30.94 2.44
CA PRO A 522 15.09 -29.69 1.87
C PRO A 522 13.90 -29.12 2.63
N THR A 523 12.96 -29.97 3.08
CA THR A 523 11.81 -29.52 3.87
C THR A 523 12.23 -29.07 5.25
N ARG A 524 13.16 -29.78 5.90
CA ARG A 524 13.75 -29.39 7.17
C ARG A 524 14.40 -28.01 7.08
N ALA A 525 15.18 -27.74 6.03
CA ALA A 525 15.78 -26.42 5.81
C ALA A 525 14.72 -25.30 5.81
N ARG A 526 13.62 -25.51 5.08
CA ARG A 526 12.50 -24.57 4.97
C ARG A 526 11.81 -24.33 6.32
N ILE A 527 11.55 -25.39 7.08
CA ILE A 527 10.95 -25.31 8.42
C ILE A 527 11.86 -24.54 9.38
N LEU A 528 13.15 -24.91 9.44
CA LEU A 528 14.11 -24.25 10.33
C LEU A 528 14.32 -22.78 9.96
N ALA A 529 14.34 -22.43 8.67
CA ALA A 529 14.41 -21.04 8.22
C ALA A 529 13.19 -20.21 8.68
N GLY A 530 11.99 -20.77 8.57
CA GLY A 530 10.77 -20.13 9.07
C GLY A 530 10.78 -19.94 10.58
N ALA A 531 11.16 -20.97 11.34
CA ALA A 531 11.29 -20.87 12.79
C ALA A 531 12.38 -19.87 13.23
N LEU A 532 13.50 -19.79 12.49
CA LEU A 532 14.58 -18.84 12.76
C LEU A 532 14.13 -17.39 12.59
N GLU A 533 13.30 -17.11 11.57
CA GLU A 533 12.70 -15.78 11.39
C GLU A 533 11.78 -15.41 12.57
N SER A 534 10.92 -16.33 12.99
CA SER A 534 10.02 -16.16 14.14
C SER A 534 10.79 -15.91 15.44
N THR A 535 11.83 -16.71 15.71
CA THR A 535 12.68 -16.54 16.90
C THR A 535 13.44 -15.21 16.88
N ARG A 536 13.94 -14.79 15.72
CA ARG A 536 14.59 -13.48 15.57
C ARG A 536 13.63 -12.33 15.90
N LEU A 537 12.37 -12.44 15.46
CA LEU A 537 11.35 -11.45 15.77
C LEU A 537 11.11 -11.38 17.29
N VAL A 538 11.06 -12.52 17.98
CA VAL A 538 10.93 -12.56 19.44
C VAL A 538 12.09 -11.81 20.11
N LEU A 539 13.34 -12.15 19.77
CA LEU A 539 14.54 -11.49 20.30
C LEU A 539 14.56 -9.98 20.09
N GLN A 540 14.16 -9.52 18.89
CA GLN A 540 14.09 -8.09 18.58
C GLN A 540 13.11 -7.31 19.47
N ASN A 541 12.07 -7.97 19.97
CA ASN A 541 11.01 -7.35 20.77
C ASN A 541 11.14 -7.62 22.28
N THR A 542 12.07 -8.47 22.72
CA THR A 542 12.29 -8.79 24.14
C THR A 542 13.65 -8.33 24.68
N HIS A 543 14.48 -7.67 23.88
CA HIS A 543 15.82 -7.20 24.29
C HIS A 543 15.79 -6.44 25.64
N PRO A 544 16.63 -6.80 26.63
CA PRO A 544 16.58 -6.25 27.99
C PRO A 544 16.67 -4.71 28.05
N GLU A 545 17.48 -4.11 27.18
CA GLU A 545 17.61 -2.66 27.11
C GLU A 545 16.72 -1.95 26.07
N LYS A 546 16.64 -2.51 24.85
CA LYS A 546 16.06 -1.83 23.67
C LYS A 546 14.55 -2.05 23.52
N ALA A 547 13.99 -3.07 24.15
CA ALA A 547 12.55 -3.34 24.08
C ALA A 547 11.73 -2.36 24.94
N ASP A 548 10.44 -2.29 24.64
CA ASP A 548 9.48 -1.56 25.47
C ASP A 548 9.48 -2.14 26.90
N PRO A 549 9.36 -1.32 27.95
CA PRO A 549 9.51 -1.77 29.34
C PRO A 549 8.69 -3.00 29.72
N GLU A 550 7.47 -3.10 29.19
CA GLU A 550 6.53 -4.21 29.42
C GLU A 550 6.91 -5.54 28.73
N LEU A 551 7.81 -5.52 27.75
CA LEU A 551 8.21 -6.69 26.96
C LEU A 551 9.64 -7.16 27.23
N ARG A 552 10.40 -6.42 28.04
CA ARG A 552 11.79 -6.74 28.37
C ARG A 552 11.85 -8.10 29.07
N SER A 553 12.67 -8.99 28.55
CA SER A 553 13.09 -10.18 29.29
C SER A 553 14.27 -9.86 30.21
N THR A 554 14.48 -10.69 31.24
CA THR A 554 15.72 -10.63 32.03
C THR A 554 16.93 -10.91 31.14
N ALA A 555 18.12 -10.41 31.53
CA ALA A 555 19.35 -10.67 30.77
C ALA A 555 19.59 -12.18 30.55
N ALA A 556 19.40 -12.98 31.60
CA ALA A 556 19.55 -14.44 31.54
C ALA A 556 18.57 -15.10 30.54
N ARG A 557 17.29 -14.71 30.54
CA ARG A 557 16.31 -15.26 29.60
C ARG A 557 16.61 -14.84 28.16
N TYR A 558 17.00 -13.59 27.94
CA TYR A 558 17.38 -13.10 26.62
C TYR A 558 18.57 -13.89 26.05
N VAL A 559 19.59 -14.12 26.87
CA VAL A 559 20.78 -14.90 26.49
C VAL A 559 20.41 -16.35 26.18
N GLN A 560 19.50 -16.97 26.94
CA GLN A 560 18.98 -18.32 26.65
C GLN A 560 18.27 -18.38 25.29
N ASP A 561 17.44 -17.40 24.99
CA ASP A 561 16.72 -17.31 23.71
C ASP A 561 17.69 -17.07 22.54
N LEU A 562 18.73 -16.26 22.77
CA LEU A 562 19.78 -15.98 21.79
C LEU A 562 20.65 -17.20 21.53
N GLU A 563 20.99 -17.98 22.57
CA GLU A 563 21.69 -19.25 22.43
C GLU A 563 20.86 -20.26 21.60
N HIS A 564 19.54 -20.31 21.83
CA HIS A 564 18.65 -21.12 21.00
C HIS A 564 18.65 -20.67 19.54
N TYR A 565 18.59 -19.36 19.29
CA TYR A 565 18.71 -18.79 17.94
C TYR A 565 20.04 -19.15 17.25
N ILE A 566 21.16 -19.05 17.97
CA ILE A 566 22.49 -19.43 17.44
C ILE A 566 22.53 -20.91 17.08
N ARG A 567 22.06 -21.80 17.96
CA ARG A 567 21.98 -23.24 17.71
C ARG A 567 21.10 -23.57 16.51
N LEU A 568 19.94 -22.95 16.40
CA LEU A 568 19.03 -23.13 15.28
C LEU A 568 19.67 -22.66 13.96
N SER A 569 20.36 -21.52 13.99
CA SER A 569 21.09 -20.98 12.83
C SER A 569 22.24 -21.89 12.39
N LYS A 570 23.00 -22.46 13.33
CA LYS A 570 24.06 -23.45 13.06
C LYS A 570 23.49 -24.72 12.42
N ARG A 571 22.40 -25.27 12.98
CA ARG A 571 21.71 -26.43 12.40
C ARG A 571 21.23 -26.17 10.98
N LEU A 572 20.64 -25.00 10.72
CA LEU A 572 20.23 -24.62 9.37
C LEU A 572 21.43 -24.50 8.41
N HIS A 573 22.55 -23.97 8.89
CA HIS A 573 23.79 -23.89 8.10
C HIS A 573 24.30 -25.27 7.69
N GLU A 574 24.33 -26.23 8.61
CA GLU A 574 24.73 -27.62 8.36
C GLU A 574 23.82 -28.29 7.32
N VAL A 575 22.50 -28.09 7.42
CA VAL A 575 21.54 -28.57 6.42
C VAL A 575 21.83 -27.95 5.05
N TYR A 576 22.08 -26.63 4.97
CA TYR A 576 22.42 -25.98 3.71
C TYR A 576 23.75 -26.46 3.11
N GLN A 577 24.74 -26.80 3.94
CA GLN A 577 25.98 -27.42 3.49
C GLN A 577 25.71 -28.82 2.91
N GLY A 578 24.87 -29.62 3.58
CA GLY A 578 24.44 -30.94 3.10
C GLY A 578 23.72 -30.89 1.75
N LEU A 579 22.98 -29.81 1.48
CA LEU A 579 22.32 -29.56 0.19
C LEU A 579 23.27 -29.08 -0.92
N GLY A 580 24.56 -28.84 -0.63
CA GLY A 580 25.57 -28.50 -1.62
C GLY A 580 25.47 -27.10 -2.22
N ASN A 581 24.58 -26.23 -1.70
CA ASN A 581 24.35 -24.90 -2.26
C ASN A 581 25.22 -23.83 -1.58
N ARG A 582 26.42 -23.59 -2.14
CA ARG A 582 27.40 -22.62 -1.61
C ARG A 582 26.85 -21.19 -1.49
N TYR A 583 25.93 -20.80 -2.38
CA TYR A 583 25.33 -19.47 -2.34
C TYR A 583 24.43 -19.29 -1.12
N VAL A 584 23.58 -20.28 -0.82
CA VAL A 584 22.69 -20.26 0.36
C VAL A 584 23.52 -20.24 1.64
N VAL A 585 24.53 -21.10 1.73
CA VAL A 585 25.45 -21.19 2.88
C VAL A 585 26.09 -19.84 3.17
N ARG A 586 26.66 -19.19 2.13
CA ARG A 586 27.28 -17.86 2.24
C ARG A 586 26.28 -16.78 2.64
N THR A 587 25.10 -16.79 2.03
CA THR A 587 24.05 -15.80 2.31
C THR A 587 23.56 -15.91 3.75
N HIS A 588 23.27 -17.14 4.21
CA HIS A 588 22.88 -17.43 5.58
C HIS A 588 23.95 -17.01 6.59
N LYS A 589 25.23 -17.34 6.35
CA LYS A 589 26.37 -16.90 7.20
C LYS A 589 26.39 -15.37 7.33
N GLY A 590 26.28 -14.65 6.21
CA GLY A 590 26.29 -13.19 6.21
C GLY A 590 25.06 -12.55 6.88
N GLU A 591 23.88 -13.16 6.76
CA GLU A 591 22.67 -12.71 7.47
C GLU A 591 22.77 -12.96 8.98
N PHE A 592 23.29 -14.11 9.39
CA PHE A 592 23.55 -14.44 10.79
C PHE A 592 24.53 -13.46 11.44
N GLN A 593 25.68 -13.19 10.80
CA GLN A 593 26.67 -12.24 11.32
C GLN A 593 26.06 -10.84 11.56
N LYS A 594 25.26 -10.35 10.60
CA LYS A 594 24.54 -9.08 10.73
C LYS A 594 23.52 -9.11 11.89
N ALA A 595 22.79 -10.21 12.04
CA ALA A 595 21.79 -10.35 13.09
C ALA A 595 22.42 -10.39 14.49
N ILE A 596 23.49 -11.17 14.66
CA ILE A 596 24.21 -11.32 15.94
C ILE A 596 24.90 -10.01 16.37
N GLY A 597 25.54 -9.30 15.43
CA GLY A 597 26.07 -7.96 15.69
C GLY A 597 24.98 -6.98 16.16
N ALA A 598 23.81 -7.00 15.51
CA ALA A 598 22.69 -6.15 15.92
C ALA A 598 22.14 -6.50 17.33
N MET A 599 22.33 -7.75 17.77
CA MET A 599 21.94 -8.26 19.10
C MET A 599 23.01 -8.04 20.18
N GLY A 600 24.16 -7.44 19.83
CA GLY A 600 25.18 -7.00 20.78
C GLY A 600 26.40 -7.92 20.94
N ILE A 601 26.56 -8.90 20.05
CA ILE A 601 27.76 -9.76 20.02
C ILE A 601 28.56 -9.40 18.77
N ASP A 602 29.70 -8.76 18.98
CA ASP A 602 30.63 -8.44 17.89
C ASP A 602 31.47 -9.68 17.56
N LEU A 603 31.42 -10.08 16.30
CA LEU A 603 32.24 -11.16 15.77
C LEU A 603 33.54 -10.58 15.21
N PRO A 604 34.69 -11.25 15.36
CA PRO A 604 35.95 -10.77 14.82
C PRO A 604 35.83 -10.50 13.31
N LEU A 605 36.37 -9.37 12.86
CA LEU A 605 36.47 -9.05 11.43
C LEU A 605 37.40 -10.09 10.79
N GLU A 606 36.90 -10.81 9.77
CA GLU A 606 37.76 -11.69 8.97
C GLU A 606 38.88 -10.83 8.37
N GLU A 607 40.10 -10.90 8.93
CA GLU A 607 41.29 -10.44 8.22
C GLU A 607 41.37 -11.22 6.90
N LYS A 608 41.85 -10.57 5.83
CA LYS A 608 42.03 -11.20 4.52
C LYS A 608 43.02 -12.37 4.63
N ALA A 609 42.55 -13.52 5.10
CA ALA A 609 43.31 -14.75 5.22
C ALA A 609 43.51 -15.33 3.82
N THR A 610 44.76 -15.62 3.49
CA THR A 610 45.21 -16.13 2.20
C THR A 610 44.87 -17.61 1.97
N ASP A 611 44.23 -18.28 2.93
CA ASP A 611 43.76 -19.67 2.81
C ASP A 611 42.30 -19.82 3.25
N ALA A 612 41.43 -20.09 2.28
CA ALA A 612 39.97 -20.15 2.45
C ALA A 612 39.46 -21.35 3.29
N ALA A 613 40.32 -22.32 3.61
CA ALA A 613 39.95 -23.51 4.37
C ALA A 613 40.23 -23.39 5.88
N ALA A 614 41.10 -22.48 6.30
CA ALA A 614 41.42 -22.23 7.71
C ALA A 614 40.62 -21.06 8.32
N ALA A 615 40.01 -20.21 7.47
CA ALA A 615 39.12 -19.10 7.88
C ALA A 615 37.68 -19.56 8.21
N ASP A 616 37.40 -20.85 8.15
CA ASP A 616 36.14 -21.50 8.56
C ASP A 616 36.13 -21.84 10.07
N GLU A 617 36.89 -21.10 10.89
CA GLU A 617 36.72 -21.11 12.34
C GLU A 617 35.30 -20.63 12.69
N ASN A 618 34.56 -21.54 13.32
CA ASN A 618 33.12 -21.57 13.32
C ASN A 618 32.51 -20.32 13.96
N VAL A 619 32.03 -19.40 13.10
CA VAL A 619 31.33 -18.16 13.48
C VAL A 619 30.21 -18.35 14.51
N PHE A 620 29.58 -19.54 14.53
CA PHE A 620 28.56 -19.88 15.52
C PHE A 620 29.18 -20.15 16.89
N ASP A 621 30.34 -20.80 16.96
CA ASP A 621 31.04 -21.07 18.21
C ASP A 621 31.62 -19.76 18.80
N HIS A 622 32.11 -18.83 17.97
CA HIS A 622 32.45 -17.48 18.39
C HIS A 622 31.23 -16.70 18.94
N ALA A 623 30.07 -16.84 18.30
CA ALA A 623 28.84 -16.24 18.81
C ALA A 623 28.43 -16.82 20.17
N VAL A 624 28.59 -18.13 20.38
CA VAL A 624 28.35 -18.77 21.69
C VAL A 624 29.33 -18.27 22.74
N ALA A 625 30.62 -18.16 22.41
CA ALA A 625 31.64 -17.65 23.33
C ALA A 625 31.38 -16.21 23.78
N GLY A 626 30.74 -15.40 22.93
CA GLY A 626 30.34 -14.02 23.26
C GLY A 626 29.12 -13.89 24.20
N LEU A 627 28.40 -14.98 24.51
CA LEU A 627 27.19 -14.92 25.32
C LEU A 627 27.46 -14.53 26.78
N ASP A 628 28.54 -15.02 27.38
CA ASP A 628 28.89 -14.69 28.77
C ASP A 628 29.27 -13.21 28.93
N ASP A 629 30.05 -12.67 27.98
CA ASP A 629 30.37 -11.24 27.94
C ASP A 629 29.11 -10.39 27.74
N LEU A 630 28.22 -10.80 26.82
CA LEU A 630 26.93 -10.13 26.64
C LEU A 630 26.08 -10.20 27.91
N LEU A 631 26.00 -11.35 28.58
CA LEU A 631 25.25 -11.51 29.83
C LEU A 631 25.79 -10.57 30.91
N ASN A 632 27.11 -10.46 31.06
CA ASN A 632 27.75 -9.56 32.02
C ASN A 632 27.46 -8.09 31.68
N LYS A 633 27.58 -7.69 30.40
CA LYS A 633 27.24 -6.35 29.93
C LYS A 633 25.77 -6.01 30.22
N LEU A 634 24.84 -6.88 29.85
CA LEU A 634 23.41 -6.66 30.07
C LEU A 634 23.07 -6.62 31.56
N THR A 635 23.60 -7.56 32.36
CA THR A 635 23.36 -7.63 33.82
C THR A 635 23.88 -6.40 34.55
N SER A 636 25.08 -5.91 34.19
CA SER A 636 25.65 -4.69 34.78
C SER A 636 24.82 -3.43 34.45
N SER A 637 24.20 -3.40 33.26
CA SER A 637 23.29 -2.33 32.85
C SER A 637 21.91 -2.40 33.51
N GLU A 638 21.42 -3.62 33.79
CA GLU A 638 20.09 -3.89 34.36
C GLU A 638 19.95 -3.28 35.77
N HIS A 639 21.04 -3.25 36.52
CA HIS A 639 21.11 -2.67 37.87
C HIS A 639 21.08 -1.13 37.89
N GLN A 640 21.24 -0.47 36.75
CA GLN A 640 21.33 0.99 36.66
C GLN A 640 20.04 1.68 36.20
N ARG A 641 18.96 0.94 35.91
CA ARG A 641 17.80 1.51 35.22
C ARG A 641 16.52 1.38 36.04
N PRO A 642 15.97 2.49 36.56
CA PRO A 642 14.66 2.43 37.19
C PRO A 642 13.62 2.04 36.14
N ALA A 643 12.76 1.08 36.50
CA ALA A 643 11.45 1.01 35.87
C ALA A 643 10.79 2.38 36.08
N PHE A 644 10.50 3.10 35.00
CA PHE A 644 9.77 4.35 35.14
C PHE A 644 8.36 4.01 35.59
N ALA A 645 8.03 4.36 36.83
CA ALA A 645 6.65 4.35 37.29
C ALA A 645 5.81 5.24 36.34
N ALA A 646 4.52 4.93 36.23
CA ALA A 646 3.60 5.79 35.49
C ALA A 646 3.69 7.23 36.05
N LYS A 647 4.06 8.18 35.20
CA LYS A 647 4.22 9.60 35.55
C LYS A 647 3.39 10.43 34.58
N THR A 648 2.55 11.28 35.13
CA THR A 648 1.72 12.24 34.40
C THR A 648 1.73 13.57 35.16
N ILE A 649 2.00 14.65 34.44
CA ILE A 649 1.96 16.02 34.96
C ILE A 649 1.06 16.82 34.05
N THR A 650 0.05 17.47 34.60
CA THR A 650 -0.91 18.28 33.85
C THR A 650 -0.85 19.73 34.32
N THR A 651 -0.83 20.65 33.36
CA THR A 651 -0.95 22.09 33.57
C THR A 651 -2.16 22.58 32.79
N ALA A 652 -3.22 22.98 33.50
CA ALA A 652 -4.39 23.61 32.88
C ALA A 652 -4.12 25.10 32.67
N PHE A 653 -4.66 25.67 31.59
CA PHE A 653 -4.50 27.09 31.25
C PHE A 653 -5.79 27.88 31.53
N ASN A 654 -6.42 27.62 32.67
CA ASN A 654 -7.74 28.14 33.03
C ASN A 654 -7.74 29.08 34.25
N ALA A 655 -6.56 29.44 34.78
CA ALA A 655 -6.47 30.41 35.87
C ALA A 655 -6.78 31.83 35.35
N ASP A 656 -7.41 32.65 36.20
CA ASP A 656 -7.83 34.01 35.83
C ASP A 656 -6.67 34.89 35.32
N ASP A 657 -5.46 34.67 35.85
CA ASP A 657 -4.24 35.41 35.49
C ASP A 657 -3.41 34.72 34.39
N GLU A 658 -3.88 33.59 33.83
CA GLU A 658 -3.06 32.80 32.92
C GLU A 658 -2.76 33.53 31.62
N ALA A 659 -3.74 34.25 31.04
CA ALA A 659 -3.54 35.00 29.81
C ALA A 659 -2.39 36.03 29.91
N ALA A 660 -2.20 36.65 31.09
CA ALA A 660 -1.12 37.60 31.33
C ALA A 660 0.29 36.96 31.35
N LYS A 661 0.37 35.62 31.45
CA LYS A 661 1.62 34.86 31.42
C LYS A 661 2.00 34.41 30.00
N TRP A 662 1.14 34.67 29.02
CA TRP A 662 1.41 34.42 27.61
C TRP A 662 1.91 35.69 26.93
N LEU A 663 2.79 35.51 25.96
CA LEU A 663 3.25 36.55 25.06
C LEU A 663 2.66 36.26 23.68
N SER A 664 2.13 37.27 23.00
CA SER A 664 1.79 37.20 21.57
C SER A 664 2.61 38.20 20.77
N ASP A 665 3.01 37.80 19.57
CA ASP A 665 3.74 38.63 18.62
C ASP A 665 3.33 38.28 17.18
N GLY A 666 3.78 39.05 16.19
CA GLY A 666 3.44 38.81 14.79
C GLY A 666 4.34 39.54 13.81
N SER A 667 4.24 39.13 12.54
CA SER A 667 4.99 39.79 11.45
C SER A 667 4.53 41.23 11.18
N GLN A 668 3.38 41.63 11.73
CA GLN A 668 2.82 42.98 11.65
C GLN A 668 2.34 43.42 13.03
N ALA A 669 2.96 44.46 13.58
CA ALA A 669 2.72 44.93 14.95
C ALA A 669 1.28 45.44 15.18
N ASP A 670 0.64 45.96 14.14
CA ASP A 670 -0.74 46.49 14.16
C ASP A 670 -1.82 45.41 14.07
N LEU A 671 -1.44 44.16 13.78
CA LEU A 671 -2.35 43.01 13.70
C LEU A 671 -2.26 42.07 14.90
N ILE A 672 -1.44 42.39 15.91
CA ILE A 672 -1.26 41.56 17.11
C ILE A 672 -2.40 41.84 18.11
N SER A 673 -3.13 40.79 18.47
CA SER A 673 -4.05 40.83 19.61
C SER A 673 -3.34 40.32 20.87
N PRO A 674 -3.56 40.95 22.04
CA PRO A 674 -3.06 40.40 23.30
C PRO A 674 -3.72 39.04 23.59
N PRO A 675 -3.06 38.14 24.33
CA PRO A 675 -3.70 36.93 24.80
C PRO A 675 -4.86 37.26 25.75
N GLU A 676 -5.98 36.56 25.59
CA GLU A 676 -7.20 36.83 26.36
C GLU A 676 -7.74 35.54 27.00
N THR A 677 -8.33 35.64 28.18
CA THR A 677 -9.09 34.53 28.78
C THR A 677 -10.31 34.26 27.91
N THR A 678 -10.37 33.07 27.31
CA THR A 678 -11.42 32.68 26.36
C THR A 678 -12.17 31.46 26.87
N THR A 679 -13.49 31.54 26.80
CA THR A 679 -14.40 30.47 27.20
C THR A 679 -15.01 29.82 25.95
N ILE A 680 -15.03 28.49 25.92
CA ILE A 680 -15.54 27.69 24.80
C ILE A 680 -16.64 26.77 25.33
N ASP A 681 -17.80 26.82 24.68
CA ASP A 681 -18.89 25.89 24.91
C ASP A 681 -18.79 24.71 23.94
N CYS A 682 -18.71 23.50 24.49
CA CYS A 682 -18.67 22.26 23.72
C CYS A 682 -20.09 21.76 23.44
N LEU A 683 -20.24 21.00 22.35
CA LEU A 683 -21.52 20.39 21.95
C LEU A 683 -22.06 19.37 22.98
N CYS A 684 -21.24 18.91 23.93
CA CYS A 684 -21.67 18.11 25.07
C CYS A 684 -22.29 18.94 26.21
N GLY A 685 -22.33 20.27 26.09
CA GLY A 685 -22.82 21.20 27.13
C GLY A 685 -21.77 21.59 28.17
N ASP A 686 -20.54 21.10 28.06
CA ASP A 686 -19.43 21.51 28.93
C ASP A 686 -18.80 22.82 28.44
N THR A 687 -18.33 23.61 29.39
CA THR A 687 -17.63 24.86 29.12
C THR A 687 -16.16 24.73 29.54
N HIS A 688 -15.23 25.03 28.64
CA HIS A 688 -13.80 25.09 28.92
C HIS A 688 -13.32 26.54 28.93
N THR A 689 -12.39 26.86 29.82
CA THR A 689 -11.70 28.16 29.85
C THR A 689 -10.23 27.95 29.55
N GLY A 690 -9.68 28.80 28.70
CA GLY A 690 -8.30 28.74 28.23
C GLY A 690 -7.75 30.11 27.88
N VAL A 691 -6.59 30.13 27.24
CA VAL A 691 -5.99 31.34 26.68
C VAL A 691 -6.22 31.37 25.17
N GLY A 692 -6.97 32.38 24.70
CA GLY A 692 -7.25 32.61 23.30
C GLY A 692 -6.22 33.53 22.64
N ILE A 693 -5.81 33.15 21.43
CA ILE A 693 -4.94 33.92 20.53
C ILE A 693 -5.70 34.15 19.22
N GLN A 694 -5.89 35.43 18.87
CA GLN A 694 -6.44 35.84 17.60
C GLN A 694 -5.31 36.02 16.57
N ALA A 695 -5.39 35.30 15.47
CA ALA A 695 -4.47 35.37 14.35
C ALA A 695 -5.25 35.87 13.11
N PRO A 696 -5.29 37.18 12.83
CA PRO A 696 -5.97 37.74 11.66
C PRO A 696 -5.20 37.48 10.35
N LEU A 697 -4.98 36.21 10.01
CA LEU A 697 -4.19 35.75 8.87
C LEU A 697 -4.66 36.32 7.53
N ALA A 698 -5.98 36.51 7.36
CA ALA A 698 -6.54 37.04 6.11
C ALA A 698 -6.25 38.54 5.89
N LYS A 699 -5.73 39.23 6.92
CA LYS A 699 -5.28 40.62 6.82
C LYS A 699 -3.78 40.73 6.54
N LEU A 700 -3.05 39.62 6.55
CA LEU A 700 -1.63 39.62 6.22
C LEU A 700 -1.42 40.05 4.76
N PRO A 701 -0.27 40.67 4.45
CA PRO A 701 0.04 41.04 3.08
C PRO A 701 0.00 39.85 2.13
N VAL A 702 -0.55 40.07 0.95
CA VAL A 702 -0.62 39.08 -0.10
C VAL A 702 0.52 39.29 -1.08
N ILE A 703 1.32 38.24 -1.30
CA ILE A 703 2.39 38.23 -2.29
C ILE A 703 2.00 37.37 -3.51
N PRO A 704 2.26 37.85 -4.74
CA PRO A 704 2.03 37.05 -5.94
C PRO A 704 3.04 35.90 -6.02
N HIS A 705 2.54 34.70 -6.30
CA HIS A 705 3.36 33.52 -6.57
C HIS A 705 2.86 32.83 -7.84
N HIS A 706 3.45 33.16 -8.98
CA HIS A 706 3.00 32.73 -10.31
C HIS A 706 1.51 33.10 -10.57
N ASN A 707 0.65 32.12 -10.82
CA ASN A 707 -0.77 32.30 -11.11
C ASN A 707 -1.66 32.32 -9.85
N ILE A 708 -1.07 32.26 -8.67
CA ILE A 708 -1.78 32.29 -7.39
C ILE A 708 -1.21 33.39 -6.49
N THR A 709 -1.94 33.71 -5.44
CA THR A 709 -1.56 34.68 -4.42
C THR A 709 -1.49 33.98 -3.07
N ILE A 710 -0.45 34.24 -2.28
CA ILE A 710 -0.27 33.67 -0.94
C ILE A 710 -0.10 34.75 0.12
N HIS A 711 -0.52 34.51 1.35
CA HIS A 711 -0.33 35.46 2.45
C HIS A 711 1.07 35.31 3.08
N ALA A 712 1.74 36.43 3.32
CA ALA A 712 3.08 36.50 3.86
C ALA A 712 3.08 36.98 5.32
N GLY A 713 3.65 36.17 6.21
CA GLY A 713 3.79 36.46 7.64
C GLY A 713 3.34 35.29 8.51
N ARG A 714 3.36 35.52 9.82
CA ARG A 714 2.90 34.59 10.87
C ARG A 714 2.49 35.35 12.13
N PHE A 715 1.76 34.66 12.99
CA PHE A 715 1.55 35.05 14.39
C PHE A 715 2.28 34.10 15.31
N TYR A 716 2.64 34.57 16.49
CA TYR A 716 3.41 33.84 17.49
C TYR A 716 2.73 33.93 18.85
N ALA A 717 2.73 32.82 19.59
CA ALA A 717 2.32 32.78 20.99
C ALA A 717 3.33 31.98 21.82
N GLU A 718 3.71 32.48 23.00
CA GLU A 718 4.68 31.83 23.89
C GLU A 718 4.21 31.82 25.34
N ARG A 719 4.54 30.74 26.05
CA ARG A 719 4.39 30.58 27.49
C ARG A 719 5.70 30.11 28.12
N VAL A 720 6.22 30.90 29.07
CA VAL A 720 7.42 30.59 29.85
C VAL A 720 7.03 30.07 31.23
N PHE A 721 7.55 28.93 31.65
CA PHE A 721 7.28 28.32 32.96
C PHE A 721 8.37 28.68 33.99
N ASP A 722 7.95 29.30 35.10
CA ASP A 722 8.81 29.58 36.25
C ASP A 722 8.08 29.20 37.57
N PRO A 723 8.53 28.15 38.29
CA PRO A 723 9.64 27.26 37.92
C PRO A 723 9.30 26.38 36.69
N PRO A 724 10.31 25.81 35.99
CA PRO A 724 10.10 24.89 34.87
C PRO A 724 9.28 23.65 35.24
N VAL A 725 8.56 23.08 34.27
CA VAL A 725 7.79 21.83 34.46
C VAL A 725 8.73 20.62 34.38
N ASP A 726 8.83 19.83 35.45
CA ASP A 726 9.68 18.64 35.52
C ASP A 726 9.11 17.42 34.75
N ALA A 727 9.32 17.40 33.43
CA ALA A 727 8.95 16.28 32.57
C ALA A 727 9.96 15.10 32.60
N THR A 728 10.84 15.01 33.61
CA THR A 728 11.79 13.88 33.74
C THR A 728 11.05 12.55 33.76
N GLY A 729 11.41 11.65 32.84
CA GLY A 729 10.78 10.34 32.69
C GLY A 729 9.49 10.34 31.86
N CYS A 730 9.02 11.49 31.35
CA CYS A 730 7.90 11.60 30.42
C CYS A 730 8.40 11.58 28.96
N PHE A 731 7.73 10.83 28.10
CA PHE A 731 8.11 10.67 26.68
C PHE A 731 7.23 11.47 25.73
N TYR A 732 6.07 11.92 26.20
CA TYR A 732 5.07 12.61 25.41
C TYR A 732 4.71 13.94 26.04
N LEU A 733 4.42 14.92 25.18
CA LEU A 733 3.78 16.18 25.53
C LEU A 733 2.48 16.29 24.73
N ASP A 734 1.37 16.35 25.46
CA ASP A 734 0.02 16.49 24.91
C ASP A 734 -0.44 17.93 25.10
N PHE A 735 -0.88 18.57 24.03
CA PHE A 735 -1.46 19.91 24.07
C PHE A 735 -2.96 19.84 23.81
N HIS A 736 -3.75 20.33 24.75
CA HIS A 736 -5.20 20.44 24.62
C HIS A 736 -5.54 21.81 24.02
N ILE A 737 -5.99 21.82 22.77
CA ILE A 737 -6.13 23.02 21.94
C ILE A 737 -7.46 22.97 21.20
N ARG A 738 -8.10 24.13 21.00
CA ARG A 738 -9.20 24.31 20.06
C ARG A 738 -8.80 25.31 18.99
N ALA A 739 -9.12 25.04 17.72
CA ALA A 739 -8.98 25.99 16.62
C ALA A 739 -10.34 26.33 16.00
N SER A 740 -10.54 27.57 15.56
CA SER A 740 -11.78 28.00 14.88
C SER A 740 -11.89 27.51 13.42
N CYS A 741 -10.77 27.23 12.79
CA CYS A 741 -10.67 26.75 11.41
C CYS A 741 -9.48 25.80 11.27
N ASP A 742 -9.37 25.15 10.12
CA ASP A 742 -8.13 24.45 9.77
C ASP A 742 -6.99 25.48 9.67
N VAL A 743 -5.89 25.24 10.40
CA VAL A 743 -4.76 26.16 10.46
C VAL A 743 -3.44 25.43 10.74
N PRO A 744 -2.39 25.65 9.91
CA PRO A 744 -1.07 25.10 10.16
C PRO A 744 -0.33 25.85 11.26
N ILE A 745 0.39 25.11 12.11
CA ILE A 745 1.21 25.64 13.20
C ILE A 745 2.60 25.00 13.25
N THR A 746 3.55 25.66 13.92
CA THR A 746 4.80 25.06 14.42
C THR A 746 4.82 25.14 15.92
N VAL A 747 4.97 24.00 16.60
CA VAL A 747 5.11 23.93 18.06
C VAL A 747 6.59 23.87 18.41
N TYR A 748 7.05 24.74 19.31
CA TYR A 748 8.37 24.73 19.90
C TYR A 748 8.30 24.30 21.37
N ILE A 749 9.18 23.40 21.76
CA ILE A 749 9.38 22.92 23.13
C ILE A 749 10.86 23.14 23.45
N ASN A 750 11.16 24.16 24.26
CA ASN A 750 12.53 24.65 24.50
C ASN A 750 13.29 25.02 23.20
N GLN A 751 14.04 24.07 22.62
CA GLN A 751 14.81 24.24 21.38
C GLN A 751 14.37 23.28 20.26
N VAL A 752 13.43 22.38 20.55
CA VAL A 752 12.93 21.37 19.63
C VAL A 752 11.61 21.84 19.03
N HIS A 753 11.33 21.53 17.76
CA HIS A 753 10.07 21.94 17.14
C HIS A 753 9.44 20.85 16.27
N SER A 754 8.12 20.94 16.07
CA SER A 754 7.34 20.07 15.17
C SER A 754 6.28 20.89 14.44
N ASP A 755 6.12 20.65 13.14
CA ASP A 755 5.06 21.25 12.32
C ASP A 755 3.80 20.38 12.37
N ILE A 756 2.64 21.02 12.55
CA ILE A 756 1.36 20.37 12.86
C ILE A 756 0.24 21.11 12.14
N ASP A 757 -0.72 20.38 11.57
CA ASP A 757 -1.98 20.97 11.12
C ASP A 757 -3.03 20.85 12.22
N LEU A 758 -3.56 21.98 12.66
CA LEU A 758 -4.74 22.03 13.52
C LEU A 758 -6.01 22.02 12.67
N HIS A 759 -7.07 21.44 13.20
CA HIS A 759 -8.38 21.41 12.55
C HIS A 759 -9.42 22.16 13.34
N ALA A 760 -10.45 22.63 12.64
CA ALA A 760 -11.61 23.26 13.26
C ALA A 760 -12.21 22.34 14.34
N GLY A 761 -12.33 22.86 15.56
CA GLY A 761 -12.79 22.10 16.72
C GLY A 761 -11.71 21.86 17.78
N GLU A 762 -12.09 21.09 18.79
CA GLU A 762 -11.24 20.73 19.92
C GLU A 762 -10.36 19.53 19.60
N GLN A 763 -9.12 19.48 20.08
CA GLN A 763 -8.23 18.36 19.87
C GLN A 763 -7.12 18.30 20.93
N ILE A 764 -6.59 17.10 21.14
CA ILE A 764 -5.35 16.90 21.86
C ILE A 764 -4.28 16.49 20.87
N VAL A 765 -3.21 17.28 20.80
CA VAL A 765 -2.06 17.05 19.92
C VAL A 765 -0.91 16.49 20.75
N ARG A 766 -0.53 15.24 20.48
CA ARG A 766 0.57 14.54 21.15
C ARG A 766 1.85 14.61 20.35
N VAL A 767 2.89 15.16 20.97
CA VAL A 767 4.28 15.18 20.49
C VAL A 767 5.09 14.10 21.20
N ASP A 768 5.72 13.19 20.45
CA ASP A 768 6.60 12.14 20.98
C ASP A 768 8.06 12.60 20.99
N MET A 769 8.59 12.87 22.19
CA MET A 769 9.92 13.42 22.40
C MET A 769 11.04 12.44 22.00
N ARG A 770 10.75 11.14 21.88
CA ARG A 770 11.74 10.10 21.50
C ARG A 770 12.04 10.12 20.01
N ASN A 771 11.14 10.67 19.20
CA ASN A 771 11.29 10.69 17.74
C ASN A 771 12.18 11.85 17.25
N PHE A 772 12.63 12.73 18.15
CA PHE A 772 13.67 13.72 17.85
C PHE A 772 15.05 13.04 17.89
N ASN A 773 15.43 12.35 16.81
CA ASN A 773 16.78 11.84 16.59
C ASN A 773 17.36 12.41 15.29
N LEU A 774 17.98 13.59 15.39
CA LEU A 774 18.60 14.28 14.26
C LEU A 774 20.02 13.78 14.01
N LYS A 775 20.20 12.64 13.33
CA LYS A 775 21.53 12.14 12.88
C LYS A 775 22.64 12.25 13.97
N GLY A 776 22.33 11.93 15.23
CA GLY A 776 23.29 11.99 16.34
C GLY A 776 23.58 13.39 16.91
N ARG A 777 22.75 14.41 16.64
CA ARG A 777 22.88 15.77 17.20
C ARG A 777 21.99 16.04 18.42
N PHE A 778 21.00 15.18 18.66
CA PHE A 778 20.05 15.31 19.76
C PHE A 778 19.38 13.95 20.01
N THR A 779 19.44 13.45 21.24
CA THR A 779 18.73 12.25 21.72
C THR A 779 17.84 12.60 22.91
N TYR A 780 16.78 11.83 23.15
CA TYR A 780 15.95 12.00 24.36
C TYR A 780 16.79 11.94 25.66
N ALA A 781 17.89 11.19 25.66
CA ALA A 781 18.81 11.11 26.80
C ALA A 781 19.46 12.47 27.11
N GLU A 782 19.71 13.29 26.09
CA GLU A 782 20.35 14.62 26.15
C GLU A 782 19.36 15.78 26.30
N TRP A 783 18.05 15.53 26.19
CA TRP A 783 17.04 16.58 26.39
C TRP A 783 16.99 17.04 27.85
N ASP A 784 16.85 18.35 28.07
CA ASP A 784 16.82 19.03 29.39
C ASP A 784 15.73 18.47 30.32
N LYS A 785 14.72 17.73 29.81
CA LYS A 785 13.60 17.11 30.57
C LYS A 785 12.80 18.07 31.46
N GLN A 786 13.20 19.32 31.56
CA GLN A 786 12.53 20.45 32.16
C GLN A 786 11.91 21.28 31.04
N VAL A 787 10.59 21.40 31.00
CA VAL A 787 9.91 22.27 30.02
C VAL A 787 9.93 23.69 30.58
N ARG A 788 10.78 24.54 30.00
CA ARG A 788 10.96 25.94 30.40
C ARG A 788 10.09 26.87 29.58
N ARG A 789 9.87 26.55 28.31
CA ARG A 789 9.02 27.32 27.40
C ARG A 789 8.34 26.44 26.37
N ILE A 790 7.12 26.83 26.01
CA ILE A 790 6.40 26.34 24.84
C ILE A 790 6.01 27.53 23.97
N SER A 791 6.11 27.35 22.66
CA SER A 791 5.76 28.41 21.72
C SER A 791 5.08 27.87 20.48
N PHE A 792 4.26 28.69 19.84
CA PHE A 792 3.42 28.32 18.70
C PHE A 792 3.51 29.37 17.61
N ASP A 793 3.99 28.98 16.43
CA ASP A 793 3.89 29.78 15.21
C ASP A 793 2.61 29.41 14.49
N ILE A 794 1.77 30.39 14.15
CA ILE A 794 0.51 30.24 13.45
C ILE A 794 0.66 30.80 12.03
N TRP A 795 0.40 29.97 11.02
CA TRP A 795 0.73 30.27 9.63
C TRP A 795 -0.53 30.42 8.78
N PRO A 796 -0.47 31.25 7.71
CA PRO A 796 -1.51 31.27 6.70
C PRO A 796 -1.73 29.90 6.07
N GLN A 797 -3.01 29.55 5.87
CA GLN A 797 -3.42 28.28 5.30
C GLN A 797 -2.91 28.11 3.86
N ASP A 798 -2.80 29.20 3.11
CA ASP A 798 -2.31 29.20 1.73
C ASP A 798 -0.77 29.12 1.62
N ASN A 799 -0.07 28.78 2.71
CA ASN A 799 1.28 28.23 2.61
C ASN A 799 1.28 26.73 2.24
N TYR A 800 0.10 26.10 2.18
CA TYR A 800 -0.08 24.66 2.03
C TYR A 800 -0.97 24.34 0.83
N HIS A 801 -0.74 23.18 0.21
CA HIS A 801 -1.50 22.74 -0.96
C HIS A 801 -2.51 21.64 -0.59
N PRO A 802 -3.77 21.70 -1.09
CA PRO A 802 -4.36 22.77 -1.91
C PRO A 802 -4.53 24.05 -1.09
N TYR A 803 -4.21 25.20 -1.70
CA TYR A 803 -4.29 26.53 -1.09
C TYR A 803 -5.70 26.78 -0.56
N PRO A 804 -5.96 26.55 0.74
CA PRO A 804 -7.25 26.83 1.30
C PRO A 804 -7.40 28.35 1.29
N LYS A 805 -8.64 28.82 1.22
CA LYS A 805 -8.90 30.23 1.47
C LYS A 805 -8.37 30.58 2.86
N VAL A 806 -7.49 31.57 2.94
CA VAL A 806 -6.97 32.05 4.23
C VAL A 806 -8.10 32.65 5.03
N GLN A 807 -8.15 32.28 6.30
CA GLN A 807 -9.15 32.71 7.26
C GLN A 807 -8.46 33.20 8.51
N ASN A 808 -9.06 34.18 9.18
CA ASN A 808 -8.64 34.54 10.54
C ASN A 808 -8.84 33.31 11.44
N ALA A 809 -7.81 32.96 12.19
CA ALA A 809 -7.83 31.82 13.08
C ALA A 809 -7.87 32.31 14.53
N GLU A 810 -8.71 31.69 15.33
CA GLU A 810 -8.67 31.76 16.79
C GLU A 810 -8.17 30.42 17.31
N ILE A 811 -7.12 30.45 18.11
CA ILE A 811 -6.58 29.27 18.79
C ILE A 811 -6.75 29.47 20.28
N VAL A 812 -7.39 28.52 20.95
CA VAL A 812 -7.56 28.53 22.40
C VAL A 812 -6.75 27.38 23.00
N PHE A 813 -5.80 27.73 23.85
CA PHE A 813 -4.95 26.80 24.59
C PHE A 813 -5.62 26.46 25.93
N LEU A 814 -5.98 25.19 26.12
CA LEU A 814 -6.72 24.71 27.29
C LEU A 814 -5.79 24.10 28.34
N GLY A 815 -4.68 23.49 27.91
CA GLY A 815 -3.70 22.92 28.82
C GLY A 815 -2.62 22.11 28.13
N MET A 816 -1.70 21.57 28.94
CA MET A 816 -0.64 20.67 28.52
C MET A 816 -0.49 19.51 29.52
N THR A 817 -0.19 18.32 29.01
CA THR A 817 0.13 17.14 29.83
C THR A 817 1.46 16.51 29.39
N ALA A 818 2.42 16.38 30.32
CA ALA A 818 3.62 15.56 30.15
C ALA A 818 3.37 14.16 30.70
N THR A 819 3.62 13.11 29.92
CA THR A 819 3.38 11.74 30.37
C THR A 819 4.31 10.71 29.73
N ASN A 820 4.50 9.56 30.38
CA ASN A 820 5.09 8.36 29.77
C ASN A 820 4.07 7.29 29.36
N GLY A 821 2.78 7.50 29.66
CA GLY A 821 1.70 6.61 29.29
C GLY A 821 1.22 6.79 27.85
N LYS A 822 0.69 5.71 27.26
CA LYS A 822 -0.11 5.77 26.03
C LYS A 822 -1.40 6.60 26.30
N PRO A 823 -2.00 7.27 25.30
CA PRO A 823 -3.26 7.98 25.53
C PRO A 823 -4.33 6.95 25.87
N ALA A 824 -4.97 7.10 27.04
CA ALA A 824 -6.03 6.23 27.50
C ALA A 824 -7.35 7.01 27.47
N PRO A 825 -8.38 6.55 26.73
CA PRO A 825 -9.67 7.24 26.66
C PRO A 825 -10.28 7.56 28.01
N ALA A 826 -10.06 6.69 29.01
CA ALA A 826 -10.52 6.87 30.38
C ALA A 826 -10.02 8.16 31.07
N ASN A 827 -8.90 8.73 30.61
CA ASN A 827 -8.27 9.89 31.22
C ASN A 827 -8.46 11.18 30.39
N LEU A 828 -9.25 11.14 29.32
CA LEU A 828 -9.45 12.30 28.46
C LEU A 828 -10.59 13.19 28.99
N PRO A 829 -10.53 14.53 28.76
CA PRO A 829 -11.45 15.51 29.36
C PRO A 829 -12.95 15.22 29.17
N HIS A 830 -13.32 14.55 28.08
CA HIS A 830 -14.72 14.26 27.70
C HIS A 830 -15.14 12.80 27.89
N LYS A 831 -14.47 12.07 28.78
CA LYS A 831 -14.80 10.66 29.00
C LYS A 831 -16.28 10.49 29.38
N GLY A 832 -16.99 9.64 28.64
CA GLY A 832 -18.41 9.36 28.86
C GLY A 832 -19.38 10.32 28.16
N LYS A 833 -18.87 11.40 27.55
CA LYS A 833 -19.68 12.42 26.83
C LYS A 833 -19.37 12.49 25.34
N ALA A 834 -18.16 12.10 24.93
CA ALA A 834 -17.72 12.08 23.55
C ALA A 834 -17.06 10.76 23.17
N ILE A 835 -17.07 10.44 21.89
CA ILE A 835 -16.27 9.35 21.33
C ILE A 835 -15.02 9.96 20.71
N TRP A 836 -13.83 9.49 21.10
CA TRP A 836 -12.58 10.06 20.60
C TRP A 836 -12.17 9.46 19.27
N LEU A 837 -11.82 10.32 18.30
CA LEU A 837 -11.24 9.95 17.00
C LEU A 837 -9.72 10.12 17.06
N SER A 838 -8.99 9.04 16.83
CA SER A 838 -7.54 9.01 16.75
C SER A 838 -7.05 9.21 15.32
N GLN A 839 -6.03 10.06 15.17
CA GLN A 839 -5.53 10.50 13.87
C GLN A 839 -4.01 10.42 13.78
N PHE A 840 -3.55 9.97 12.62
CA PHE A 840 -2.13 9.90 12.30
C PHE A 840 -1.77 11.04 11.38
N ARG A 841 -0.87 11.94 11.83
CA ARG A 841 -0.44 13.09 11.04
C ARG A 841 0.98 12.92 10.49
N PRO A 842 1.20 13.04 9.16
CA PRO A 842 2.55 13.19 8.65
C PRO A 842 3.07 14.57 9.06
N ASN A 843 4.39 14.71 9.17
CA ASN A 843 4.97 16.04 9.28
C ASN A 843 4.86 16.72 7.92
N VAL A 844 4.52 18.01 7.93
CA VAL A 844 4.40 18.73 6.68
C VAL A 844 5.77 19.18 6.20
N GLY A 845 6.13 18.87 4.95
CA GLY A 845 7.32 19.47 4.35
C GLY A 845 7.12 20.97 4.22
N ARG A 846 8.02 21.79 4.80
CA ARG A 846 7.96 23.27 4.70
C ARG A 846 9.02 23.89 3.80
N GLY A 847 8.67 25.05 3.22
CA GLY A 847 9.55 25.94 2.43
C GLY A 847 8.97 26.35 1.07
N VAL A 848 8.21 27.43 0.99
CA VAL A 848 8.00 28.14 -0.28
C VAL A 848 9.29 28.93 -0.52
N ALA A 849 10.03 28.61 -1.59
CA ALA A 849 11.19 29.41 -1.98
C ALA A 849 10.67 30.73 -2.57
N VAL A 850 10.54 31.75 -1.73
CA VAL A 850 10.36 33.13 -2.21
C VAL A 850 11.76 33.65 -2.52
N SER A 851 11.99 34.15 -3.73
CA SER A 851 13.31 34.71 -4.09
C SER A 851 13.68 35.82 -3.11
N ARG A 852 14.93 35.82 -2.64
CA ARG A 852 15.42 36.81 -1.68
C ARG A 852 15.19 38.25 -2.16
N ASP A 853 15.31 38.51 -3.47
CA ASP A 853 14.98 39.82 -4.05
C ASP A 853 13.50 40.21 -3.88
N MET A 854 12.56 39.28 -4.01
CA MET A 854 11.13 39.57 -3.82
C MET A 854 10.80 39.80 -2.34
N TYR A 855 11.43 39.04 -1.45
CA TYR A 855 11.35 39.25 -0.01
C TYR A 855 11.98 40.59 0.39
N ASP A 856 13.20 40.87 -0.06
CA ASP A 856 13.96 42.09 0.24
C ASP A 856 13.30 43.33 -0.39
N GLN A 857 12.78 43.27 -1.62
CA GLN A 857 12.03 44.38 -2.23
C GLN A 857 10.73 44.70 -1.48
N TYR A 858 10.08 43.68 -0.92
CA TYR A 858 8.87 43.86 -0.12
C TYR A 858 9.20 44.43 1.26
N MET A 859 10.21 43.87 1.94
CA MET A 859 10.66 44.31 3.27
C MET A 859 11.34 45.69 3.22
N GLN A 860 12.02 46.06 2.14
CA GLN A 860 12.58 47.41 1.97
C GLN A 860 11.50 48.49 1.80
N ARG A 861 10.28 48.13 1.39
CA ARG A 861 9.15 49.07 1.28
C ARG A 861 8.40 49.29 2.59
N GLN A 862 8.63 48.45 3.59
CA GLN A 862 7.92 48.50 4.87
C GLN A 862 8.96 48.54 5.99
N HIS A 863 9.20 49.73 6.55
CA HIS A 863 10.18 49.96 7.62
C HIS A 863 9.81 49.23 8.95
N TYR A 864 9.84 47.90 8.97
CA TYR A 864 9.59 47.11 10.18
C TYR A 864 10.86 47.02 11.04
N LYS A 865 10.72 47.33 12.34
CA LYS A 865 11.81 47.49 13.31
C LYS A 865 12.14 46.24 14.15
N HIS A 866 11.56 45.08 13.86
CA HIS A 866 11.95 43.82 14.50
C HIS A 866 12.93 43.01 13.64
N VAL A 867 14.13 43.59 13.49
CA VAL A 867 15.34 42.88 13.07
C VAL A 867 16.20 42.75 14.33
N GLY A 868 15.90 41.76 15.16
CA GLY A 868 16.55 41.59 16.46
C GLY A 868 16.81 40.14 16.89
N MET A 869 16.24 39.16 16.19
CA MET A 869 16.72 37.78 16.24
C MET A 869 17.14 37.37 14.84
N ASP A 870 18.42 37.59 14.58
CA ASP A 870 19.14 37.06 13.42
C ASP A 870 19.17 35.52 13.51
N TYR A 871 18.07 34.86 13.12
CA TYR A 871 18.17 33.51 12.58
C TYR A 871 18.70 33.63 11.15
N GLY A 872 20.00 33.96 11.04
CA GLY A 872 20.66 34.28 9.79
C GLY A 872 20.19 33.41 8.64
N SER A 873 19.74 34.04 7.55
CA SER A 873 19.63 33.39 6.24
C SER A 873 18.83 32.07 6.15
N ARG A 874 17.71 31.91 6.88
CA ARG A 874 16.90 30.67 6.83
C ARG A 874 15.52 30.78 6.16
N TRP A 875 15.28 31.82 5.35
CA TRP A 875 14.20 31.79 4.34
C TRP A 875 14.48 30.80 3.20
N ILE A 876 15.69 30.21 3.18
CA ILE A 876 16.09 29.14 2.28
C ILE A 876 16.23 27.86 3.11
N SER A 877 15.30 26.94 2.88
CA SER A 877 15.41 25.51 3.17
C SER A 877 16.28 25.14 4.39
N GLU A 878 15.76 25.30 5.59
CA GLU A 878 16.07 24.27 6.58
C GLU A 878 15.29 23.03 6.19
N GLY A 879 15.91 22.19 5.38
CA GLY A 879 15.41 20.85 5.09
C GLY A 879 15.45 20.02 6.36
N PHE A 880 14.51 20.27 7.28
CA PHE A 880 14.28 19.41 8.42
C PHE A 880 13.30 18.32 8.03
N ARG A 881 13.84 17.11 7.99
CA ARG A 881 13.07 15.89 8.14
C ARG A 881 12.97 15.65 9.65
N THR A 882 12.02 16.27 10.32
CA THR A 882 11.59 15.74 11.63
C THR A 882 10.76 14.50 11.35
N PHE A 883 11.08 13.40 12.03
CA PHE A 883 10.47 12.08 11.87
C PHE A 883 9.34 11.83 12.87
N THR A 884 8.86 12.88 13.53
CA THR A 884 7.87 12.77 14.58
C THR A 884 6.49 12.65 13.97
N ALA A 885 6.09 11.43 13.61
CA ALA A 885 4.68 11.11 13.50
C ALA A 885 3.99 11.57 14.80
N HIS A 886 3.19 12.62 14.74
CA HIS A 886 2.41 13.10 15.87
C HIS A 886 0.99 12.53 15.79
N ARG A 887 0.36 12.36 16.95
CA ARG A 887 -0.99 11.81 17.06
C ARG A 887 -1.90 12.93 17.50
N ALA A 888 -2.97 13.16 16.76
CA ALA A 888 -4.05 14.02 17.22
C ALA A 888 -5.22 13.12 17.65
N VAL A 889 -5.92 13.52 18.70
CA VAL A 889 -7.21 12.93 19.06
C VAL A 889 -8.26 14.04 19.14
N SER A 890 -9.43 13.84 18.55
CA SER A 890 -10.53 14.81 18.52
C SER A 890 -11.78 14.19 19.15
N PRO A 891 -12.45 14.86 20.11
CA PRO A 891 -13.70 14.36 20.68
C PRO A 891 -14.85 14.58 19.70
N VAL A 892 -15.57 13.52 19.31
CA VAL A 892 -16.77 13.57 18.48
C VAL A 892 -18.00 13.62 19.39
N PHE A 893 -18.80 14.69 19.26
CA PHE A 893 -19.88 14.98 20.22
C PHE A 893 -21.29 14.66 19.70
N ALA A 894 -21.51 14.73 18.39
CA ALA A 894 -22.84 14.65 17.81
C ALA A 894 -22.84 14.00 16.42
N ILE A 895 -24.02 13.58 15.99
CA ILE A 895 -24.36 13.23 14.62
C ILE A 895 -25.21 14.36 14.06
N LEU A 896 -24.74 14.98 12.98
CA LEU A 896 -25.40 16.08 12.29
C LEU A 896 -25.86 15.59 10.91
N SER A 897 -27.14 15.79 10.64
CA SER A 897 -27.80 15.52 9.37
C SER A 897 -28.47 16.81 8.90
N GLY A 898 -28.62 16.98 7.59
CA GLY A 898 -29.16 18.22 7.00
C GLY A 898 -30.61 18.50 7.43
N PRO A 899 -31.08 19.76 7.38
CA PRO A 899 -32.46 20.11 7.69
C PRO A 899 -33.50 19.34 6.85
N ASP A 900 -33.18 18.94 5.62
CA ASP A 900 -34.08 18.25 4.69
C ASP A 900 -33.75 16.73 4.56
N THR A 901 -33.18 16.13 5.60
CA THR A 901 -32.78 14.71 5.62
C THR A 901 -33.99 13.77 5.46
N SER A 902 -33.86 12.77 4.57
CA SER A 902 -34.91 11.77 4.32
C SER A 902 -35.20 10.90 5.55
N ASP A 903 -36.40 10.32 5.64
CA ASP A 903 -36.77 9.41 6.74
C ASP A 903 -35.77 8.26 6.92
N ARG A 904 -35.23 7.76 5.80
CA ARG A 904 -34.25 6.67 5.77
C ARG A 904 -32.89 7.11 6.30
N GLU A 905 -32.41 8.29 5.93
CA GLU A 905 -31.17 8.84 6.48
C GLU A 905 -31.31 9.18 7.97
N GLN A 906 -32.48 9.66 8.41
CA GLN A 906 -32.77 9.86 9.83
C GLN A 906 -32.79 8.55 10.63
N GLU A 907 -33.38 7.50 10.07
CA GLU A 907 -33.33 6.15 10.65
C GLU A 907 -31.89 5.64 10.74
N MET A 908 -31.06 5.96 9.75
CA MET A 908 -29.65 5.64 9.79
C MET A 908 -28.85 6.43 10.82
N ALA A 909 -29.17 7.70 11.06
CA ALA A 909 -28.57 8.46 12.15
C ALA A 909 -28.84 7.77 13.50
N ARG A 910 -30.07 7.32 13.73
CA ARG A 910 -30.47 6.57 14.94
C ARG A 910 -29.75 5.22 15.05
N THR A 911 -29.63 4.51 13.93
CA THR A 911 -28.95 3.23 13.89
C THR A 911 -27.46 3.38 14.19
N LEU A 912 -26.80 4.37 13.59
CA LEU A 912 -25.40 4.70 13.87
C LEU A 912 -25.20 5.09 15.33
N GLN A 913 -26.06 5.97 15.88
CA GLN A 913 -26.05 6.34 17.29
C GLN A 913 -26.12 5.11 18.20
N SER A 914 -27.07 4.20 17.95
CA SER A 914 -27.28 3.02 18.79
C SER A 914 -26.08 2.06 18.75
N HIS A 915 -25.47 1.84 17.58
CA HIS A 915 -24.30 0.97 17.47
C HIS A 915 -23.08 1.59 18.16
N LEU A 916 -22.85 2.90 17.97
CA LEU A 916 -21.78 3.62 18.66
C LEU A 916 -21.97 3.61 20.19
N GLU A 917 -23.20 3.77 20.67
CA GLU A 917 -23.53 3.67 22.10
C GLU A 917 -23.19 2.28 22.65
N LYS A 918 -23.55 1.20 21.95
CA LYS A 918 -23.22 -0.17 22.37
C LYS A 918 -21.71 -0.45 22.36
N MET A 919 -20.99 0.09 21.39
CA MET A 919 -19.54 -0.14 21.23
C MET A 919 -18.71 0.68 22.23
N PHE A 920 -19.07 1.94 22.46
CA PHE A 920 -18.25 2.88 23.24
C PHE A 920 -18.84 3.25 24.60
N GLY A 921 -20.09 2.89 24.87
CA GLY A 921 -20.83 3.31 26.06
C GLY A 921 -21.22 4.78 26.07
N VAL A 922 -21.19 5.47 24.91
CA VAL A 922 -21.47 6.90 24.78
C VAL A 922 -22.56 7.11 23.73
N ARG A 923 -23.66 7.75 24.14
CA ARG A 923 -24.76 8.11 23.25
C ARG A 923 -24.57 9.54 22.72
N LEU A 924 -24.18 9.66 21.45
CA LEU A 924 -24.01 10.96 20.78
C LEU A 924 -25.39 11.60 20.48
N ALA A 925 -25.56 12.90 20.68
CA ALA A 925 -26.80 13.58 20.29
C ALA A 925 -26.97 13.60 18.76
N ILE A 926 -28.22 13.54 18.27
CA ILE A 926 -28.55 13.73 16.85
C ILE A 926 -29.15 15.13 16.70
N ASN A 927 -28.57 15.95 15.84
CA ASN A 927 -28.99 17.34 15.58
C ASN A 927 -29.32 18.13 16.86
N PRO A 928 -28.38 18.26 17.83
CA PRO A 928 -28.65 19.03 19.04
C PRO A 928 -28.96 20.50 18.70
N ASP A 929 -29.80 21.14 19.51
CA ASP A 929 -30.24 22.52 19.30
C ASP A 929 -29.06 23.49 19.14
N GLY A 930 -29.17 24.44 18.21
CA GLY A 930 -28.12 25.41 17.91
C GLY A 930 -26.97 24.89 17.03
N SER A 931 -27.00 23.62 16.61
CA SER A 931 -26.03 23.08 15.64
C SER A 931 -26.13 23.78 14.29
N THR A 932 -24.98 24.14 13.72
CA THR A 932 -24.88 24.66 12.35
C THR A 932 -23.91 23.82 11.52
N ILE A 933 -24.28 23.58 10.26
CA ILE A 933 -23.47 22.82 9.31
C ILE A 933 -22.85 23.80 8.31
N GLY A 934 -21.53 23.77 8.19
CA GLY A 934 -20.73 24.61 7.31
C GLY A 934 -19.26 24.19 7.31
N GLU A 935 -18.42 24.89 6.54
CA GLU A 935 -16.99 24.54 6.41
C GLU A 935 -16.23 24.56 7.76
N SER A 936 -16.70 25.36 8.71
CA SER A 936 -16.16 25.50 10.07
C SER A 936 -16.84 24.59 11.11
N THR A 937 -17.74 23.68 10.70
CA THR A 937 -18.33 22.72 11.64
C THR A 937 -17.22 21.94 12.32
N GLY A 938 -17.24 21.93 13.65
CA GLY A 938 -16.25 21.24 14.47
C GLY A 938 -16.45 19.72 14.52
N ASN A 939 -16.12 19.12 15.66
CA ASN A 939 -16.04 17.68 15.79
C ASN A 939 -17.40 16.98 15.87
N ALA A 940 -17.88 16.52 14.73
CA ALA A 940 -19.12 15.78 14.58
C ALA A 940 -19.02 14.70 13.50
N ILE A 941 -19.98 13.78 13.53
CA ILE A 941 -20.31 12.93 12.38
C ILE A 941 -21.30 13.69 11.50
N LEU A 942 -20.93 13.95 10.26
CA LEU A 942 -21.79 14.51 9.22
C LEU A 942 -22.37 13.34 8.43
N LEU A 943 -23.70 13.20 8.46
CA LEU A 943 -24.39 12.10 7.82
C LEU A 943 -25.34 12.60 6.74
N GLY A 944 -25.23 11.98 5.56
CA GLY A 944 -26.06 12.29 4.41
C GLY A 944 -25.42 13.33 3.49
N ARG A 945 -25.94 13.37 2.27
CA ARG A 945 -25.39 14.17 1.18
C ARG A 945 -25.36 15.66 1.48
N GLU A 946 -26.46 16.21 1.98
CA GLU A 946 -26.61 17.64 2.25
C GLU A 946 -25.60 18.12 3.30
N ALA A 947 -25.56 17.44 4.45
CA ALA A 947 -24.65 17.78 5.55
C ALA A 947 -23.18 17.72 5.12
N CYS A 948 -22.80 16.67 4.39
CA CYS A 948 -21.43 16.46 3.94
C CYS A 948 -20.97 17.51 2.90
N LEU A 949 -21.86 17.90 1.97
CA LEU A 949 -21.60 18.94 0.96
C LEU A 949 -21.51 20.33 1.61
N ALA A 950 -22.43 20.66 2.52
CA ALA A 950 -22.44 21.93 3.24
C ALA A 950 -21.17 22.13 4.07
N ALA A 951 -20.64 21.05 4.65
CA ALA A 951 -19.39 21.06 5.39
C ALA A 951 -18.12 21.03 4.51
N GLY A 952 -18.25 20.84 3.19
CA GLY A 952 -17.12 20.73 2.26
C GLY A 952 -16.21 19.52 2.54
N ARG A 953 -16.72 18.47 3.20
CA ARG A 953 -15.94 17.28 3.57
C ARG A 953 -16.03 16.17 2.53
N ILE A 954 -17.13 16.11 1.81
CA ILE A 954 -17.29 15.32 0.59
C ILE A 954 -17.73 16.30 -0.50
N ASP A 955 -17.18 16.18 -1.70
CA ASP A 955 -17.53 17.03 -2.83
C ASP A 955 -18.37 16.31 -3.90
N GLU A 956 -18.93 17.10 -4.80
CA GLU A 956 -19.80 16.59 -5.86
C GLU A 956 -19.05 15.70 -6.88
N LYS A 957 -17.72 15.86 -7.02
CA LYS A 957 -16.92 14.99 -7.90
C LYS A 957 -16.77 13.61 -7.28
N GLU A 958 -16.56 13.52 -5.97
CA GLU A 958 -16.49 12.24 -5.23
C GLU A 958 -17.82 11.47 -5.36
N LEU A 959 -18.95 12.14 -5.12
CA LEU A 959 -20.28 11.51 -5.25
C LEU A 959 -20.57 11.06 -6.69
N ARG A 960 -20.20 11.87 -7.70
CA ARG A 960 -20.31 11.45 -9.10
C ARG A 960 -19.39 10.29 -9.47
N HIS A 961 -18.21 10.21 -8.85
CA HIS A 961 -17.24 9.16 -9.12
C HIS A 961 -17.74 7.80 -8.66
N VAL A 962 -18.30 7.73 -7.45
CA VAL A 962 -18.84 6.48 -6.90
C VAL A 962 -20.16 6.08 -7.57
N GLY A 963 -20.94 7.05 -8.06
CA GLY A 963 -22.17 6.82 -8.81
C GLY A 963 -23.32 6.26 -7.95
N PRO A 964 -24.48 5.96 -8.57
CA PRO A 964 -25.66 5.48 -7.84
C PRO A 964 -25.36 4.26 -6.96
N GLN A 965 -25.91 4.24 -5.74
CA GLN A 965 -25.62 3.24 -4.69
C GLN A 965 -24.15 3.16 -4.25
N GLY A 966 -23.28 4.05 -4.72
CA GLY A 966 -21.91 4.19 -4.24
C GLY A 966 -21.85 4.96 -2.93
N LEU A 967 -20.73 4.84 -2.22
CA LEU A 967 -20.51 5.48 -0.92
C LEU A 967 -19.21 6.29 -0.91
N ALA A 968 -19.23 7.38 -0.15
CA ALA A 968 -18.07 8.19 0.18
C ALA A 968 -17.97 8.34 1.70
N ILE A 969 -16.80 8.06 2.24
CA ILE A 969 -16.45 8.25 3.65
C ILE A 969 -15.18 9.11 3.70
N ASN A 970 -15.23 10.20 4.46
CA ASN A 970 -14.09 11.04 4.80
C ASN A 970 -14.05 11.29 6.31
N ALA A 971 -13.51 10.32 7.05
CA ALA A 971 -13.19 10.40 8.46
C ALA A 971 -11.74 10.85 8.63
N HIS A 972 -11.54 12.17 8.65
CA HIS A 972 -10.23 12.82 8.73
C HIS A 972 -10.42 14.23 9.28
N ASN A 973 -9.39 14.83 9.88
CA ASN A 973 -9.43 16.21 10.41
C ASN A 973 -10.53 16.47 11.44
N GLY A 974 -10.61 15.64 12.49
CA GLY A 974 -11.61 15.79 13.57
C GLY A 974 -13.08 15.56 13.15
N ARG A 975 -13.35 15.28 11.87
CA ARG A 975 -14.67 15.23 11.27
C ARG A 975 -14.88 13.91 10.54
N ILE A 976 -16.09 13.34 10.66
CA ILE A 976 -16.46 12.08 10.01
C ILE A 976 -17.61 12.36 9.05
N ALA A 977 -17.33 12.44 7.76
CA ALA A 977 -18.35 12.61 6.74
C ALA A 977 -18.70 11.26 6.08
N ILE A 978 -19.98 10.93 6.01
CA ILE A 978 -20.51 9.71 5.39
C ILE A 978 -21.70 10.09 4.51
N ALA A 979 -21.58 9.87 3.20
CA ALA A 979 -22.65 10.16 2.25
C ALA A 979 -22.58 9.25 1.02
N GLY A 980 -23.75 8.95 0.45
CA GLY A 980 -23.88 8.44 -0.91
C GLY A 980 -24.47 9.47 -1.87
N PRO A 981 -24.50 9.19 -3.17
CA PRO A 981 -25.29 9.99 -4.12
C PRO A 981 -26.80 9.88 -3.90
N ASP A 982 -27.23 8.82 -3.20
CA ASP A 982 -28.60 8.50 -2.82
C ASP A 982 -28.62 7.89 -1.38
N ASP A 983 -29.82 7.75 -0.81
CA ASP A 983 -30.03 7.17 0.54
C ASP A 983 -29.35 5.80 0.69
N ASP A 984 -29.40 4.96 -0.35
CA ASP A 984 -28.84 3.62 -0.33
C ASP A 984 -27.32 3.65 -0.18
N GLY A 985 -26.66 4.55 -0.91
CA GLY A 985 -25.22 4.80 -0.76
C GLY A 985 -24.85 5.34 0.63
N THR A 986 -25.67 6.23 1.21
CA THR A 986 -25.47 6.72 2.60
C THR A 986 -25.59 5.57 3.59
N ILE A 987 -26.61 4.71 3.45
CA ILE A 987 -26.82 3.51 4.27
C ILE A 987 -25.61 2.57 4.18
N ASP A 988 -25.18 2.21 2.97
CA ASP A 988 -24.01 1.35 2.76
C ASP A 988 -22.73 1.98 3.31
N GLY A 989 -22.59 3.31 3.24
CA GLY A 989 -21.52 4.09 3.88
C GLY A 989 -21.46 3.90 5.39
N VAL A 990 -22.61 3.95 6.07
CA VAL A 990 -22.69 3.71 7.52
C VAL A 990 -22.31 2.28 7.88
N ILE A 991 -22.79 1.28 7.12
CA ILE A 991 -22.39 -0.12 7.30
C ILE A 991 -20.88 -0.25 7.19
N LYS A 992 -20.32 0.26 6.09
CA LYS A 992 -18.89 0.14 5.80
C LYS A 992 -18.06 0.77 6.91
N TYR A 993 -18.50 1.93 7.41
CA TYR A 993 -17.84 2.60 8.54
C TYR A 993 -17.85 1.76 9.81
N LEU A 994 -18.98 1.15 10.17
CA LEU A 994 -19.10 0.26 11.33
C LEU A 994 -18.28 -1.04 11.14
N GLU A 995 -18.26 -1.61 9.94
CA GLU A 995 -17.48 -2.81 9.63
C GLU A 995 -15.97 -2.57 9.71
N ASP A 996 -15.50 -1.40 9.27
CA ASP A 996 -14.10 -1.00 9.44
C ASP A 996 -13.73 -0.79 10.91
N HIS A 997 -14.71 -0.55 11.79
CA HIS A 997 -14.56 -0.49 13.25
C HIS A 997 -14.86 -1.84 13.95
N GLY A 998 -14.95 -2.94 13.19
CA GLY A 998 -15.00 -4.30 13.74
C GLY A 998 -16.39 -4.89 13.92
N VAL A 999 -17.46 -4.13 13.64
CA VAL A 999 -18.82 -4.68 13.59
C VAL A 999 -18.91 -5.70 12.45
N ARG A 1000 -19.65 -6.79 12.63
CA ARG A 1000 -19.92 -7.76 11.56
C ARG A 1000 -21.42 -8.05 11.51
N PHE A 1001 -22.02 -7.77 10.35
CA PHE A 1001 -23.43 -8.03 10.07
C PHE A 1001 -23.56 -9.34 9.31
N TYR A 1002 -23.93 -10.41 10.02
CA TYR A 1002 -24.10 -11.74 9.41
C TYR A 1002 -25.56 -11.99 9.02
N GLU A 1003 -26.48 -11.72 9.94
CA GLU A 1003 -27.93 -11.71 9.76
C GLU A 1003 -28.59 -10.82 10.84
N PRO A 1004 -29.88 -10.43 10.73
CA PRO A 1004 -30.53 -9.50 11.66
C PRO A 1004 -30.43 -9.92 13.13
N SER A 1005 -30.50 -11.23 13.41
CA SER A 1005 -30.35 -11.83 14.74
C SER A 1005 -28.90 -12.05 15.17
N ARG A 1006 -27.93 -11.95 14.27
CA ARG A 1006 -26.51 -12.27 14.49
C ARG A 1006 -25.64 -11.11 14.03
N ILE A 1007 -25.44 -10.16 14.93
CA ILE A 1007 -24.52 -9.03 14.75
C ILE A 1007 -23.44 -9.17 15.81
N HIS A 1008 -22.18 -9.25 15.37
CA HIS A 1008 -21.06 -9.17 16.29
C HIS A 1008 -20.66 -7.71 16.47
N MET A 1009 -20.65 -7.24 17.71
CA MET A 1009 -20.20 -5.89 18.08
C MET A 1009 -19.01 -6.00 19.03
N PRO A 1010 -17.86 -5.38 18.71
CA PRO A 1010 -16.73 -5.32 19.63
C PRO A 1010 -17.01 -4.35 20.78
N ASP A 1011 -16.50 -4.65 21.97
CA ASP A 1011 -16.40 -3.69 23.07
C ASP A 1011 -15.19 -2.76 22.82
N LEU A 1012 -15.48 -1.49 22.57
CA LEU A 1012 -14.51 -0.43 22.31
C LEU A 1012 -14.61 0.68 23.38
N SER A 1013 -15.17 0.39 24.55
CA SER A 1013 -15.33 1.36 25.65
C SER A 1013 -14.02 1.99 26.15
N ALA A 1014 -12.89 1.30 25.90
CA ALA A 1014 -11.54 1.75 26.21
C ALA A 1014 -10.71 2.12 24.96
N ASP A 1015 -11.33 2.22 23.79
CA ASP A 1015 -10.66 2.51 22.51
C ASP A 1015 -11.17 3.82 21.87
N MET A 1016 -10.69 4.11 20.65
CA MET A 1016 -10.96 5.30 19.87
C MET A 1016 -11.42 4.92 18.46
N LEU A 1017 -12.24 5.79 17.84
CA LEU A 1017 -12.46 5.77 16.39
C LEU A 1017 -11.13 6.03 15.66
N HIS A 1018 -11.04 5.62 14.39
CA HIS A 1018 -9.88 5.87 13.55
C HIS A 1018 -10.25 6.47 12.20
N GLU A 1019 -9.24 7.03 11.53
CA GLU A 1019 -9.42 7.70 10.24
C GLU A 1019 -9.72 6.72 9.12
N LEU A 1020 -10.51 7.19 8.16
CA LEU A 1020 -10.94 6.41 7.01
C LEU A 1020 -11.21 7.33 5.83
N TYR A 1021 -10.65 7.02 4.67
CA TYR A 1021 -11.04 7.65 3.42
C TYR A 1021 -11.35 6.57 2.38
N VAL A 1022 -12.62 6.47 2.01
CA VAL A 1022 -13.13 5.40 1.14
C VAL A 1022 -14.07 6.02 0.13
N LEU A 1023 -13.76 5.83 -1.15
CA LEU A 1023 -14.69 5.98 -2.25
C LEU A 1023 -14.93 4.57 -2.79
N ASP A 1024 -16.16 4.09 -2.77
CA ASP A 1024 -16.44 2.70 -3.15
C ASP A 1024 -17.83 2.54 -3.76
N TRP A 1025 -18.01 1.48 -4.56
CA TRP A 1025 -19.23 1.21 -5.29
C TRP A 1025 -19.45 -0.29 -5.49
N PRO A 1026 -20.70 -0.73 -5.69
CA PRO A 1026 -20.98 -2.12 -6.00
C PRO A 1026 -20.49 -2.48 -7.40
N TYR A 1027 -19.83 -3.63 -7.52
CA TYR A 1027 -19.41 -4.16 -8.81
C TYR A 1027 -20.62 -4.56 -9.68
N PHE A 1028 -21.57 -5.28 -9.10
CA PHE A 1028 -22.82 -5.66 -9.76
C PHE A 1028 -23.87 -4.58 -9.50
N ARG A 1029 -24.35 -3.93 -10.56
CA ARG A 1029 -25.40 -2.91 -10.45
C ARG A 1029 -26.75 -3.60 -10.26
N GLU A 1030 -27.67 -2.95 -9.54
CA GLU A 1030 -29.00 -3.50 -9.23
C GLU A 1030 -28.95 -4.85 -8.50
N ARG A 1031 -28.20 -4.89 -7.40
CA ARG A 1031 -28.00 -6.09 -6.58
C ARG A 1031 -29.35 -6.67 -6.14
N ALA A 1032 -29.74 -7.81 -6.73
CA ALA A 1032 -30.94 -8.56 -6.34
C ALA A 1032 -30.89 -9.08 -4.89
N VAL A 1033 -29.70 -9.14 -4.30
CA VAL A 1033 -29.45 -9.44 -2.89
C VAL A 1033 -28.76 -8.24 -2.27
N ARG A 1034 -29.46 -7.55 -1.36
CA ARG A 1034 -28.97 -6.33 -0.70
C ARG A 1034 -28.60 -6.60 0.76
N MET A 1035 -27.79 -5.72 1.32
CA MET A 1035 -27.50 -5.72 2.75
C MET A 1035 -28.61 -5.05 3.57
N ASP A 1036 -29.52 -4.26 3.01
CA ASP A 1036 -30.54 -3.47 3.74
C ASP A 1036 -31.43 -4.21 4.79
N TRP A 1037 -31.49 -5.54 4.77
CA TRP A 1037 -32.18 -6.37 5.77
C TRP A 1037 -31.68 -6.25 7.23
N TRP A 1038 -30.50 -5.67 7.51
CA TRP A 1038 -30.06 -5.39 8.90
C TRP A 1038 -30.72 -4.14 9.50
N ALA A 1039 -31.37 -3.28 8.71
CA ALA A 1039 -32.05 -2.06 9.17
C ALA A 1039 -33.42 -2.33 9.84
N GLY A 1040 -33.60 -3.47 10.53
CA GLY A 1040 -34.70 -3.67 11.49
C GLY A 1040 -36.04 -4.18 10.95
N ASN A 1041 -36.16 -4.62 9.70
CA ASN A 1041 -37.40 -5.22 9.20
C ASN A 1041 -37.40 -6.76 9.36
N GLU A 1042 -37.55 -7.23 10.61
CA GLU A 1042 -37.50 -8.65 11.02
C GLU A 1042 -38.46 -9.56 10.21
N ALA A 1043 -39.56 -9.00 9.70
CA ALA A 1043 -40.65 -9.74 9.06
C ALA A 1043 -40.28 -10.47 7.75
N LYS A 1044 -39.18 -10.11 7.07
CA LYS A 1044 -38.74 -10.79 5.83
C LYS A 1044 -37.68 -11.88 6.05
N ALA A 1045 -37.01 -11.94 7.20
CA ALA A 1045 -35.82 -12.77 7.39
C ALA A 1045 -36.09 -14.18 7.95
N ALA A 1046 -37.31 -14.45 8.44
CA ALA A 1046 -37.64 -15.67 9.21
C ALA A 1046 -37.72 -17.00 8.42
N ARG A 1047 -37.26 -17.06 7.16
CA ARG A 1047 -37.28 -18.30 6.35
C ARG A 1047 -35.94 -18.52 5.63
N ALA A 1048 -34.94 -19.08 6.32
CA ALA A 1048 -33.89 -19.92 5.72
C ALA A 1048 -32.85 -20.38 6.76
N ALA A 1049 -33.27 -21.11 7.79
CA ALA A 1049 -32.34 -21.91 8.59
C ALA A 1049 -32.31 -23.32 8.01
N ASN A 1050 -31.24 -23.69 7.31
CA ASN A 1050 -30.89 -25.08 7.02
C ASN A 1050 -29.37 -25.22 6.97
N SER A 1051 -28.88 -26.31 7.59
CA SER A 1051 -27.48 -26.57 7.94
C SER A 1051 -26.62 -27.21 6.82
N ASP A 1052 -27.11 -27.33 5.59
CA ASP A 1052 -26.39 -28.01 4.48
C ASP A 1052 -25.69 -27.03 3.52
N SER A 1053 -24.87 -26.10 4.05
CA SER A 1053 -24.59 -24.84 3.33
C SER A 1053 -23.14 -24.54 2.88
N LEU A 1054 -22.10 -25.23 3.35
CA LEU A 1054 -20.70 -24.81 3.07
C LEU A 1054 -20.26 -25.04 1.63
N ALA A 1055 -20.43 -26.27 1.12
CA ALA A 1055 -20.05 -26.60 -0.26
C ALA A 1055 -20.88 -25.78 -1.25
N ALA A 1056 -22.21 -25.73 -1.06
CA ALA A 1056 -23.10 -24.93 -1.88
C ALA A 1056 -22.74 -23.42 -1.86
N THR A 1057 -22.32 -22.87 -0.73
CA THR A 1057 -21.86 -21.48 -0.65
C THR A 1057 -20.53 -21.27 -1.39
N ARG A 1058 -19.59 -22.22 -1.31
CA ARG A 1058 -18.34 -22.16 -2.08
C ARG A 1058 -18.62 -22.20 -3.59
N ASP A 1059 -19.52 -23.08 -4.02
CA ASP A 1059 -19.94 -23.19 -5.42
C ASP A 1059 -20.61 -21.90 -5.90
N LEU A 1060 -21.49 -21.31 -5.07
CA LEU A 1060 -22.11 -20.03 -5.34
C LEU A 1060 -21.08 -18.90 -5.45
N ALA A 1061 -20.13 -18.84 -4.51
CA ALA A 1061 -19.07 -17.85 -4.52
C ALA A 1061 -18.21 -17.96 -5.79
N SER A 1062 -17.84 -19.19 -6.17
CA SER A 1062 -17.14 -19.46 -7.43
C SER A 1062 -17.96 -18.97 -8.61
N ALA A 1063 -19.25 -19.31 -8.68
CA ALA A 1063 -20.11 -18.91 -9.79
C ALA A 1063 -20.27 -17.38 -9.91
N ILE A 1064 -20.38 -16.65 -8.80
CA ILE A 1064 -20.41 -15.17 -8.81
C ILE A 1064 -19.09 -14.61 -9.35
N LYS A 1065 -17.95 -15.17 -8.89
CA LYS A 1065 -16.63 -14.78 -9.37
C LYS A 1065 -16.43 -15.11 -10.84
N ASP A 1066 -16.96 -16.22 -11.33
CA ASP A 1066 -16.92 -16.61 -12.74
C ASP A 1066 -17.66 -15.59 -13.62
N VAL A 1067 -18.83 -15.10 -13.18
CA VAL A 1067 -19.53 -14.00 -13.86
C VAL A 1067 -18.63 -12.76 -13.91
N ALA A 1068 -18.02 -12.37 -12.78
CA ALA A 1068 -17.11 -11.22 -12.75
C ALA A 1068 -15.88 -11.41 -13.67
N ARG A 1069 -15.35 -12.63 -13.79
CA ARG A 1069 -14.21 -12.96 -14.66
C ARG A 1069 -14.49 -12.70 -16.15
N THR A 1070 -15.75 -12.82 -16.57
CA THR A 1070 -16.18 -12.46 -17.94
C THR A 1070 -16.27 -10.95 -18.18
N GLY A 1071 -16.15 -10.12 -17.13
CA GLY A 1071 -16.39 -8.68 -17.18
C GLY A 1071 -17.87 -8.29 -17.14
N ASN A 1072 -18.78 -9.27 -17.01
CA ASN A 1072 -20.20 -9.00 -16.86
C ASN A 1072 -20.49 -8.36 -15.50
N ARG A 1073 -21.39 -7.37 -15.49
CA ARG A 1073 -21.82 -6.60 -14.30
C ARG A 1073 -23.26 -6.91 -13.87
N GLU A 1074 -23.93 -7.81 -14.57
CA GLU A 1074 -25.27 -8.29 -14.24
C GLU A 1074 -25.19 -9.71 -13.68
N LEU A 1075 -25.87 -9.96 -12.56
CA LEU A 1075 -25.92 -11.27 -11.97
C LEU A 1075 -27.08 -12.08 -12.56
N PRO A 1076 -26.85 -13.31 -13.07
CA PRO A 1076 -27.93 -14.20 -13.48
C PRO A 1076 -28.96 -14.44 -12.37
N SER A 1077 -30.26 -14.41 -12.70
CA SER A 1077 -31.36 -14.61 -11.75
C SER A 1077 -31.28 -15.96 -11.01
N SER A 1078 -30.75 -16.99 -11.67
CA SER A 1078 -30.51 -18.30 -11.05
C SER A 1078 -29.52 -18.24 -9.88
N LEU A 1079 -28.49 -17.40 -9.95
CA LEU A 1079 -27.53 -17.20 -8.86
C LEU A 1079 -28.14 -16.34 -7.75
N ALA A 1080 -28.97 -15.35 -8.08
CA ALA A 1080 -29.70 -14.58 -7.08
C ALA A 1080 -30.65 -15.46 -6.24
N THR A 1081 -31.31 -16.45 -6.88
CA THR A 1081 -32.14 -17.43 -6.17
C THR A 1081 -31.29 -18.32 -5.25
N LYS A 1082 -30.15 -18.83 -5.74
CA LYS A 1082 -29.21 -19.64 -4.94
C LYS A 1082 -28.69 -18.87 -3.72
N ALA A 1083 -28.35 -17.60 -3.89
CA ALA A 1083 -27.88 -16.73 -2.81
C ALA A 1083 -28.87 -16.61 -1.65
N ASN A 1084 -30.17 -16.77 -1.90
CA ASN A 1084 -31.19 -16.65 -0.87
C ASN A 1084 -31.53 -17.96 -0.14
N GLN A 1085 -30.84 -19.07 -0.44
CA GLN A 1085 -31.15 -20.40 0.11
C GLN A 1085 -30.70 -20.58 1.57
N SER A 1086 -29.68 -19.86 2.05
CA SER A 1086 -29.23 -19.89 3.44
C SER A 1086 -28.67 -18.54 3.89
N SER A 1087 -28.61 -18.28 5.20
CA SER A 1087 -28.00 -17.06 5.75
C SER A 1087 -26.53 -16.92 5.34
N LEU A 1088 -25.77 -18.02 5.38
CA LEU A 1088 -24.36 -18.02 4.94
C LEU A 1088 -24.23 -17.67 3.45
N SER A 1089 -25.05 -18.30 2.59
CA SER A 1089 -25.05 -18.00 1.14
C SER A 1089 -25.39 -16.54 0.87
N ARG A 1090 -26.36 -15.99 1.61
CA ARG A 1090 -26.80 -14.61 1.47
C ARG A 1090 -25.71 -13.63 1.90
N HIS A 1091 -25.07 -13.89 3.04
CA HIS A 1091 -23.96 -13.07 3.54
C HIS A 1091 -22.79 -13.03 2.54
N VAL A 1092 -22.33 -14.20 2.09
CA VAL A 1092 -21.21 -14.30 1.14
C VAL A 1092 -21.58 -13.66 -0.20
N ALA A 1093 -22.78 -13.94 -0.73
CA ALA A 1093 -23.24 -13.33 -1.97
C ALA A 1093 -23.33 -11.80 -1.84
N ALA A 1094 -23.92 -11.25 -0.78
CA ALA A 1094 -24.06 -9.81 -0.61
C ALA A 1094 -22.69 -9.09 -0.62
N LYS A 1095 -21.66 -9.70 -0.02
CA LYS A 1095 -20.28 -9.20 -0.06
C LYS A 1095 -19.66 -9.31 -1.45
N LEU A 1096 -19.81 -10.45 -2.13
CA LEU A 1096 -19.27 -10.64 -3.48
C LEU A 1096 -20.00 -9.83 -4.56
N LEU A 1097 -21.27 -9.47 -4.35
CA LEU A 1097 -22.00 -8.57 -5.24
C LEU A 1097 -21.51 -7.12 -5.12
N TRP A 1098 -21.01 -6.74 -3.96
CA TRP A 1098 -20.31 -5.47 -3.78
C TRP A 1098 -18.90 -5.53 -4.36
N ASP A 1099 -18.15 -6.57 -4.00
CA ASP A 1099 -16.76 -6.77 -4.42
C ASP A 1099 -16.48 -8.26 -4.69
N PRO A 1100 -16.51 -8.72 -5.96
CA PRO A 1100 -16.23 -10.11 -6.29
C PRO A 1100 -14.77 -10.50 -6.06
N PHE A 1101 -13.87 -9.54 -5.85
CA PHE A 1101 -12.46 -9.82 -5.55
C PHE A 1101 -12.25 -10.16 -4.06
N ALA A 1102 -13.25 -9.94 -3.20
CA ALA A 1102 -13.19 -10.31 -1.78
C ALA A 1102 -12.91 -11.81 -1.58
N ASP A 1103 -12.26 -12.14 -0.46
CA ASP A 1103 -11.90 -13.51 -0.13
C ASP A 1103 -13.11 -14.27 0.43
N ALA A 1104 -13.66 -15.19 -0.38
CA ALA A 1104 -14.84 -15.96 0.00
C ALA A 1104 -14.53 -16.98 1.10
N THR A 1105 -13.32 -17.54 1.12
CA THR A 1105 -12.87 -18.48 2.17
C THR A 1105 -12.85 -17.76 3.52
N ARG A 1106 -12.30 -16.54 3.54
CA ARG A 1106 -12.31 -15.70 4.74
C ARG A 1106 -13.72 -15.38 5.21
N LEU A 1107 -14.63 -14.97 4.31
CA LEU A 1107 -16.01 -14.65 4.65
C LEU A 1107 -16.76 -15.85 5.24
N ILE A 1108 -16.57 -17.05 4.67
CA ILE A 1108 -17.17 -18.29 5.17
C ILE A 1108 -16.63 -18.64 6.55
N ARG A 1109 -15.30 -18.53 6.75
CA ARG A 1109 -14.67 -18.79 8.06
C ARG A 1109 -15.21 -17.84 9.12
N GLU A 1110 -15.19 -16.53 8.86
CA GLU A 1110 -15.64 -15.52 9.81
C GLU A 1110 -17.11 -15.70 10.22
N PHE A 1111 -17.98 -16.13 9.29
CA PHE A 1111 -19.39 -16.43 9.59
C PHE A 1111 -19.57 -17.68 10.47
N ASN A 1112 -18.67 -18.66 10.38
CA ASN A 1112 -18.78 -19.89 11.15
C ASN A 1112 -18.18 -19.76 12.56
N GLU A 1113 -17.14 -18.95 12.73
CA GLU A 1113 -16.45 -18.74 14.01
C GLU A 1113 -17.22 -17.85 14.99
N ARG A 1114 -18.02 -16.91 14.49
CA ARG A 1114 -18.78 -15.90 15.28
C ARG A 1114 -20.24 -15.99 14.94
#